data_AF-A0A9P3LEE3-F1
#
_entry.id   AF-A0A9P3LEE3-F1
#
_cell.length_a   1.000
_cell.length_b   1.000
_cell.length_c   1.000
_cell.angle_alpha   90.00
_cell.angle_beta   90.00
_cell.angle_gamma   90.00
#
_symmetry.space_group_name_H-M   'P 1'
#
loop_
_entity.id
_entity.type
_entity.pdbx_description
1 polymer ?
#
loop_
_entity_poly.entity_id
_entity_poly.type
_entity_poly.pdbx_seq_one_letter_code
_entity_poly.pdbx_strand_id
1 'polypeptide(L)'
;MEPVAITDFDDLRGLRLRGQQLHYRHETDLGWVAIFSRELLEGEESHLQRGHGHASKVKIATQSTIISISVHPGVFQEVLRRFSAIRGGEILPITIYAIIWATTVSDYEGLRPLQAGRPEFSLAYPIFPSRPSSGIIRTHSGITQTRQTLQDDYLCFLITDCTLVLSCRIFDDIERPLYDRTSYRLLHLANGVQVLLCSDRTSSTCGASICFRAGMLNQPEWMPGLAHLLEHCVFASVNSGKSNKDLEDRGHTLVEIVGQQGGNFEAETGPHWTTYSFEANASAFKEALPRIAEVLRPPVITTEVVGQEVFSVDAEFQQMASRDASRVRHLSLHLSRPGASAVRRFEGNLRSLTAHFASDKLAPETSRDEEWLSVWAEMKDVLQIWWAENYLSQPPTIVLSSPESLQDMKSAACALFAHPSFASRDSTREPDFSAKFISPWTKEHEGTVIFVRAVEDTRDLYMHWVIPYHSTSEDSNYPTLLRHSIIFRGPGSPYSALRERGWVAALDACLAYANPHEGHAYFEICIGLTEAGFYHWEAVVQVLEDYLAVLHQTPVAADVLDSFVRMEHAKAQLPDTNGDSVMERVQTIAVEMLSPYSRRHVVTGYVPATAPDPEDFRAWVEQITRRQKRRIMLVAYWRDEWEKLGVVVDDTWETAPGYGTRFVVSKEPPMKSDSDCATASALSLPDINPFITDDLSLLPMFENTEAELQQLAGQSGRSIWYKRDVQHLVPLAYVVGRSWSPRLSSSPEAFLYSHILCTAINRDLEGLKSNASAAGSNLSIEFHCGRGFTIQAYGFSDKLKQVFSSAMDSVAQPSVDPTAFANIRDNLCSSLEYESDSDIESFDNLDSASNILTRLFCMGSWGPSELYDAGQHVTYEGLTLYMDALTKQSQMRGLAYGNLRPEGALDMMGEYLSFFSSSSGNTQPTWISLPHGANYVLEVVKEHSTSTKIHYHLQLGPAEDTHTHTIWKLVTSVISATIYEKLVTRHELGYY
;
A
#
# COMPACT_ATOMS: atom_id res chain seq x y z
N MET A 1 61.87 1.54 -14.94
CA MET A 1 61.50 1.71 -16.36
C MET A 1 61.19 3.18 -16.55
N GLU A 2 61.90 3.87 -17.43
CA GLU A 2 61.62 5.28 -17.76
C GLU A 2 60.30 5.39 -18.55
N PRO A 3 59.49 6.45 -18.37
CA PRO A 3 58.27 6.63 -19.12
C PRO A 3 58.57 7.06 -20.57
N VAL A 4 58.03 6.32 -21.53
CA VAL A 4 58.09 6.65 -22.96
C VAL A 4 57.02 7.71 -23.26
N ALA A 5 57.43 8.88 -23.76
CA ALA A 5 56.52 9.91 -24.25
C ALA A 5 56.20 9.66 -25.74
N ILE A 6 54.91 9.48 -26.07
CA ILE A 6 54.44 9.45 -27.46
C ILE A 6 54.16 10.91 -27.85
N THR A 7 54.92 11.45 -28.81
CA THR A 7 54.89 12.88 -29.16
C THR A 7 54.38 13.20 -30.57
N ASP A 8 53.98 12.22 -31.39
CA ASP A 8 53.46 12.50 -32.74
C ASP A 8 52.31 11.56 -33.17
N PHE A 9 51.40 12.06 -34.02
CA PHE A 9 50.10 11.45 -34.35
C PHE A 9 50.15 10.45 -35.52
N ASP A 10 51.28 10.33 -36.22
CA ASP A 10 51.39 9.46 -37.40
C ASP A 10 51.47 7.96 -37.08
N ASP A 11 51.73 7.58 -35.82
CA ASP A 11 51.78 6.18 -35.37
C ASP A 11 50.39 5.51 -35.21
N LEU A 12 49.29 6.25 -35.31
CA LEU A 12 47.92 5.75 -35.09
C LEU A 12 47.09 5.52 -36.37
N ARG A 13 47.65 5.71 -37.57
CA ARG A 13 46.89 5.71 -38.84
C ARG A 13 46.44 4.32 -39.35
N GLY A 14 46.64 3.23 -38.60
CA GLY A 14 46.42 1.85 -39.07
C GLY A 14 45.17 1.11 -38.57
N LEU A 15 44.30 1.71 -37.75
CA LEU A 15 43.18 1.00 -37.14
C LEU A 15 42.03 0.75 -38.13
N ARG A 16 41.88 -0.48 -38.61
CA ARG A 16 40.63 -0.98 -39.24
C ARG A 16 40.07 -2.17 -38.49
N LEU A 17 38.82 -2.06 -38.07
CA LEU A 17 38.02 -3.13 -37.45
C LEU A 17 37.65 -4.19 -38.50
N ARG A 18 38.11 -5.43 -38.31
CA ARG A 18 37.50 -6.63 -38.90
C ARG A 18 37.55 -7.78 -37.90
N GLY A 19 36.39 -8.21 -37.43
CA GLY A 19 36.17 -9.46 -36.68
C GLY A 19 36.91 -9.56 -35.35
N GLN A 20 36.36 -8.95 -34.29
CA GLN A 20 36.62 -9.13 -32.84
C GLN A 20 38.03 -9.52 -32.32
N GLN A 21 39.11 -9.34 -33.08
CA GLN A 21 40.50 -9.44 -32.61
C GLN A 21 41.35 -8.33 -33.22
N LEU A 22 42.16 -7.70 -32.37
CA LEU A 22 43.05 -6.59 -32.71
C LEU A 22 44.49 -7.09 -32.65
N HIS A 23 45.16 -7.22 -33.80
CA HIS A 23 46.59 -7.50 -33.87
C HIS A 23 47.35 -6.27 -34.36
N TYR A 24 48.34 -5.83 -33.58
CA TYR A 24 49.33 -4.84 -33.99
C TYR A 24 50.73 -5.45 -33.87
N ARG A 25 51.59 -5.24 -34.88
CA ARG A 25 53.01 -5.57 -34.84
C ARG A 25 53.80 -4.41 -35.43
N HIS A 26 54.66 -3.81 -34.62
CA HIS A 26 55.75 -2.97 -35.09
C HIS A 26 56.97 -3.19 -34.19
N GLU A 27 58.11 -3.49 -34.79
CA GLU A 27 59.38 -3.71 -34.08
C GLU A 27 60.09 -2.38 -33.89
N THR A 28 60.29 -1.95 -32.63
CA THR A 28 61.37 -1.06 -32.18
C THR A 28 61.68 -1.30 -30.69
N ASP A 29 62.95 -1.10 -30.31
CA ASP A 29 63.69 -1.79 -29.25
C ASP A 29 63.37 -1.49 -27.75
N LEU A 30 62.21 -0.91 -27.38
CA LEU A 30 61.96 -0.58 -25.96
C LEU A 30 60.51 -0.86 -25.51
N GLY A 31 60.27 -2.10 -25.08
CA GLY A 31 59.18 -2.49 -24.14
C GLY A 31 57.82 -2.86 -24.76
N TRP A 32 57.22 -3.95 -24.28
CA TRP A 32 55.91 -4.47 -24.72
C TRP A 32 54.76 -3.90 -23.88
N VAL A 33 53.62 -3.59 -24.51
CA VAL A 33 52.32 -3.42 -23.82
C VAL A 33 51.34 -4.46 -24.37
N ALA A 34 50.86 -5.35 -23.50
CA ALA A 34 49.83 -6.35 -23.83
C ALA A 34 48.47 -5.90 -23.27
N ILE A 35 47.42 -5.97 -24.08
CA ILE A 35 46.03 -5.73 -23.68
C ILE A 35 45.32 -7.09 -23.73
N PHE A 36 44.72 -7.53 -22.63
CA PHE A 36 43.92 -8.75 -22.57
C PHE A 36 42.43 -8.41 -22.48
N SER A 37 41.61 -9.02 -23.35
CA SER A 37 40.17 -9.10 -23.16
C SER A 37 39.81 -10.40 -22.44
N ARG A 38 38.85 -10.32 -21.52
CA ARG A 38 38.40 -11.43 -20.68
C ARG A 38 37.22 -12.13 -21.36
N GLU A 39 37.44 -13.26 -22.02
CA GLU A 39 36.44 -14.33 -22.23
C GLU A 39 37.04 -15.59 -22.87
N LEU A 40 36.46 -16.75 -22.52
CA LEU A 40 36.73 -18.15 -22.95
C LEU A 40 37.85 -18.93 -22.24
N LEU A 41 37.51 -19.56 -21.11
CA LEU A 41 38.04 -20.87 -20.70
C LEU A 41 36.94 -21.68 -19.99
N GLU A 42 35.93 -22.10 -20.75
CA GLU A 42 35.25 -23.38 -20.51
C GLU A 42 35.50 -24.24 -21.74
N GLY A 43 36.16 -25.39 -21.57
CA GLY A 43 36.27 -26.42 -22.61
C GLY A 43 37.67 -26.95 -22.88
N GLU A 44 37.74 -28.29 -22.85
CA GLU A 44 38.74 -29.21 -23.39
C GLU A 44 40.03 -29.50 -22.61
N GLU A 45 40.00 -30.67 -21.95
CA GLU A 45 41.17 -31.49 -21.67
C GLU A 45 42.01 -31.71 -22.94
N SER A 46 43.30 -31.36 -22.90
CA SER A 46 44.27 -31.99 -23.81
C SER A 46 45.60 -32.23 -23.11
N HIS A 47 46.08 -33.46 -23.30
CA HIS A 47 47.26 -34.05 -22.68
C HIS A 47 48.56 -33.32 -23.08
N LEU A 48 49.42 -33.01 -22.10
CA LEU A 48 50.85 -32.81 -22.32
C LEU A 48 51.69 -33.54 -21.27
N GLN A 49 52.71 -34.21 -21.79
CA GLN A 49 53.58 -35.18 -21.12
C GLN A 49 54.46 -34.59 -20.00
N ARG A 50 54.82 -35.48 -19.08
CA ARG A 50 55.71 -35.29 -17.93
C ARG A 50 57.08 -34.70 -18.29
N GLY A 51 57.51 -33.72 -17.50
CA GLY A 51 58.90 -33.31 -17.28
C GLY A 51 59.06 -32.84 -15.83
N HIS A 52 60.15 -33.25 -15.17
CA HIS A 52 60.35 -33.31 -13.73
C HIS A 52 60.21 -32.01 -12.90
N GLY A 53 59.65 -32.15 -11.69
CA GLY A 53 60.24 -31.54 -10.48
C GLY A 53 59.45 -30.42 -9.78
N HIS A 54 58.95 -30.74 -8.58
CA HIS A 54 58.46 -29.87 -7.49
C HIS A 54 57.05 -29.27 -7.63
N ALA A 55 56.18 -29.73 -6.72
CA ALA A 55 54.82 -29.26 -6.53
C ALA A 55 54.79 -28.00 -5.65
N SER A 56 54.12 -26.95 -6.13
CA SER A 56 53.68 -25.81 -5.33
C SER A 56 52.23 -25.48 -5.74
N LYS A 57 51.27 -25.71 -4.84
CA LYS A 57 49.89 -25.23 -5.02
C LYS A 57 49.90 -23.70 -4.88
N VAL A 58 49.58 -22.98 -5.95
CA VAL A 58 49.30 -21.53 -5.91
C VAL A 58 47.81 -21.32 -6.11
N LYS A 59 47.17 -20.76 -5.09
CA LYS A 59 45.78 -20.28 -5.10
C LYS A 59 45.81 -18.92 -5.80
N ILE A 60 45.30 -18.82 -7.03
CA ILE A 60 45.20 -17.53 -7.73
C ILE A 60 43.95 -16.81 -7.23
N ALA A 61 44.15 -15.76 -6.44
CA ALA A 61 43.14 -14.75 -6.18
C ALA A 61 43.11 -13.79 -7.39
N THR A 62 41.95 -13.65 -8.03
CA THR A 62 41.76 -12.71 -9.13
C THR A 62 41.62 -11.29 -8.58
N GLN A 63 42.69 -10.49 -8.65
CA GLN A 63 42.65 -9.03 -8.49
C GLN A 63 42.72 -8.34 -9.85
N SER A 64 41.90 -7.31 -10.01
CA SER A 64 41.73 -6.46 -11.20
C SER A 64 43.04 -5.81 -11.65
N THR A 65 43.33 -5.86 -12.96
CA THR A 65 44.46 -5.13 -13.56
C THR A 65 43.99 -3.72 -13.98
N ILE A 66 44.64 -2.67 -13.48
CA ILE A 66 44.44 -1.28 -13.89
C ILE A 66 45.52 -0.92 -14.92
N ILE A 67 45.13 -0.40 -16.09
CA ILE A 67 46.05 0.15 -17.11
C ILE A 67 45.96 1.68 -17.04
N SER A 68 47.09 2.36 -16.86
CA SER A 68 47.19 3.83 -16.87
C SER A 68 47.78 4.30 -18.21
N ILE A 69 47.13 5.26 -18.87
CA ILE A 69 47.62 5.89 -20.10
C ILE A 69 47.65 7.41 -19.89
N SER A 70 48.81 8.03 -20.10
CA SER A 70 48.96 9.49 -20.07
C SER A 70 48.79 10.07 -21.48
N VAL A 71 47.84 10.99 -21.66
CA VAL A 71 47.54 11.61 -22.97
C VAL A 71 47.60 13.13 -22.83
N HIS A 72 48.17 13.81 -23.82
CA HIS A 72 48.26 15.27 -23.83
C HIS A 72 46.85 15.92 -23.84
N PRO A 73 46.58 16.98 -23.06
CA PRO A 73 45.23 17.55 -22.87
C PRO A 73 44.51 17.96 -24.17
N GLY A 74 45.26 18.47 -25.16
CA GLY A 74 44.71 18.85 -26.46
C GLY A 74 44.24 17.66 -27.33
N VAL A 75 44.79 16.47 -27.13
CA VAL A 75 44.40 15.24 -27.83
C VAL A 75 43.15 14.62 -27.19
N PHE A 76 43.04 14.72 -25.86
CA PHE A 76 41.89 14.21 -25.10
C PHE A 76 40.56 14.91 -25.47
N GLN A 77 40.58 16.24 -25.67
CA GLN A 77 39.38 16.96 -26.07
C GLN A 77 38.91 16.63 -27.49
N GLU A 78 39.82 16.39 -28.45
CA GLU A 78 39.44 16.01 -29.82
C GLU A 78 38.98 14.54 -29.91
N VAL A 79 39.51 13.64 -29.07
CA VAL A 79 39.03 12.25 -28.93
C VAL A 79 37.60 12.21 -28.39
N LEU A 80 37.30 12.97 -27.32
CA LEU A 80 35.93 13.09 -26.80
C LEU A 80 34.96 13.74 -27.80
N ARG A 81 35.43 14.73 -28.57
CA ARG A 81 34.63 15.40 -29.62
C ARG A 81 34.28 14.48 -30.79
N ARG A 82 35.13 13.49 -31.11
CA ARG A 82 34.85 12.51 -32.18
C ARG A 82 34.11 11.26 -31.70
N PHE A 83 34.24 10.87 -30.42
CA PHE A 83 33.43 9.79 -29.83
C PHE A 83 31.95 10.16 -29.70
N SER A 84 31.62 11.43 -29.45
CA SER A 84 30.24 11.92 -29.41
C SER A 84 29.59 12.05 -30.80
N ALA A 85 30.36 11.94 -31.89
CA ALA A 85 29.88 12.05 -33.27
C ALA A 85 29.47 10.69 -33.89
N ILE A 86 29.65 9.57 -33.19
CA ILE A 86 29.25 8.23 -33.66
C ILE A 86 27.86 7.91 -33.09
N ARG A 87 26.81 8.19 -33.87
CA ARG A 87 25.43 7.76 -33.57
C ARG A 87 25.18 6.36 -34.14
N GLY A 88 24.59 5.49 -33.31
CA GLY A 88 23.86 4.29 -33.72
C GLY A 88 24.65 2.99 -33.58
N GLY A 89 24.46 2.29 -32.46
CA GLY A 89 24.96 0.93 -32.25
C GLY A 89 25.46 0.71 -30.82
N GLU A 90 25.01 -0.38 -30.19
CA GLU A 90 25.31 -0.81 -28.82
C GLU A 90 26.81 -0.77 -28.48
N ILE A 91 27.14 -0.26 -27.29
CA ILE A 91 28.51 -0.21 -26.77
C ILE A 91 28.62 -1.12 -25.54
N LEU A 92 29.46 -2.15 -25.61
CA LEU A 92 30.04 -2.84 -24.45
C LEU A 92 30.98 -1.87 -23.70
N PRO A 93 30.90 -1.74 -22.37
CA PRO A 93 31.63 -0.72 -21.64
C PRO A 93 33.12 -1.07 -21.53
N ILE A 94 33.98 -0.31 -22.21
CA ILE A 94 35.40 -0.23 -21.87
C ILE A 94 35.58 1.02 -20.99
N THR A 95 35.85 0.82 -19.70
CA THR A 95 36.15 1.90 -18.75
C THR A 95 37.60 2.36 -18.95
N ILE A 96 37.82 3.60 -19.40
CA ILE A 96 39.15 4.23 -19.48
C ILE A 96 39.28 5.23 -18.32
N TYR A 97 40.23 5.00 -17.41
CA TYR A 97 40.62 5.98 -16.39
C TYR A 97 41.76 6.85 -16.93
N ALA A 98 41.59 8.18 -16.91
CA ALA A 98 42.65 9.14 -17.22
C ALA A 98 42.90 10.05 -16.01
N ILE A 99 44.14 10.10 -15.52
CA ILE A 99 44.59 11.02 -14.47
C ILE A 99 45.27 12.20 -15.16
N ILE A 100 44.71 13.40 -15.04
CA ILE A 100 45.29 14.63 -15.61
C ILE A 100 46.23 15.25 -14.57
N TRP A 101 47.52 15.35 -14.90
CA TRP A 101 48.48 16.18 -14.16
C TRP A 101 48.63 17.54 -14.86
N ALA A 102 48.24 18.62 -14.18
CA ALA A 102 48.55 19.98 -14.59
C ALA A 102 49.73 20.48 -13.75
N THR A 103 50.95 20.37 -14.26
CA THR A 103 52.10 21.09 -13.70
C THR A 103 52.10 22.52 -14.20
N THR A 104 51.93 23.46 -13.28
CA THR A 104 52.16 24.88 -13.48
C THR A 104 53.57 25.14 -14.00
N VAL A 105 53.70 25.74 -15.18
CA VAL A 105 54.90 26.47 -15.60
C VAL A 105 54.50 27.92 -15.80
N SER A 106 54.99 28.74 -14.88
CA SER A 106 55.08 30.19 -14.98
C SER A 106 55.99 30.57 -16.15
N ASP A 107 55.43 31.28 -17.13
CA ASP A 107 56.01 32.46 -17.79
C ASP A 107 55.24 32.73 -19.07
N TYR A 108 54.51 33.85 -19.13
CA TYR A 108 54.55 34.80 -20.24
C TYR A 108 53.70 36.04 -19.88
N GLU A 109 54.39 37.17 -19.76
CA GLU A 109 53.83 38.51 -19.74
C GLU A 109 53.11 38.81 -21.07
N GLY A 110 51.99 39.54 -21.03
CA GLY A 110 51.46 40.17 -22.23
C GLY A 110 50.00 40.64 -22.16
N LEU A 111 49.82 41.93 -21.85
CA LEU A 111 48.69 42.82 -22.17
C LEU A 111 47.45 42.86 -21.25
N ARG A 112 47.37 43.95 -20.48
CA ARG A 112 46.15 44.59 -19.89
C ARG A 112 45.53 45.60 -20.92
N PRO A 113 44.52 46.42 -20.58
CA PRO A 113 43.10 46.18 -20.21
C PRO A 113 42.11 47.14 -20.96
N LEU A 114 40.78 47.05 -20.71
CA LEU A 114 39.78 48.17 -20.59
C LEU A 114 38.35 47.58 -20.45
N GLN A 115 37.73 47.63 -19.25
CA GLN A 115 36.64 48.55 -18.80
C GLN A 115 35.27 48.36 -19.50
N ALA A 116 34.07 48.37 -18.86
CA ALA A 116 33.61 48.74 -17.51
C ALA A 116 32.16 48.20 -17.25
N GLY A 117 31.71 48.13 -15.98
CA GLY A 117 30.29 48.14 -15.60
C GLY A 117 29.85 47.31 -14.37
N ARG A 118 30.07 47.83 -13.16
CA ARG A 118 29.39 47.47 -11.87
C ARG A 118 28.35 48.57 -11.53
N PRO A 119 27.31 48.40 -10.66
CA PRO A 119 27.37 47.95 -9.23
C PRO A 119 26.27 46.91 -8.83
N GLU A 120 26.52 45.90 -7.97
CA GLU A 120 26.61 45.82 -6.49
C GLU A 120 25.30 45.91 -5.67
N PHE A 121 24.98 44.83 -4.92
CA PHE A 121 24.48 44.85 -3.54
C PHE A 121 24.92 43.60 -2.76
N SER A 122 25.16 43.79 -1.45
CA SER A 122 25.95 42.98 -0.51
C SER A 122 25.11 42.08 0.42
N LEU A 123 25.76 41.10 1.08
CA LEU A 123 25.43 40.74 2.47
C LEU A 123 26.67 40.28 3.27
N ALA A 124 26.71 40.73 4.52
CA ALA A 124 27.87 40.90 5.38
C ALA A 124 28.05 39.76 6.39
N TYR A 125 29.30 39.52 6.80
CA TYR A 125 29.68 38.76 8.00
C TYR A 125 30.09 39.73 9.12
N PRO A 126 29.72 39.49 10.40
CA PRO A 126 30.29 40.25 11.51
C PRO A 126 31.56 39.57 12.08
N ILE A 127 32.55 40.40 12.41
CA ILE A 127 33.80 40.05 13.10
C ILE A 127 33.78 40.70 14.51
N PHE A 128 34.46 40.04 15.47
CA PHE A 128 35.25 40.54 16.64
C PHE A 128 34.78 40.02 18.02
N PRO A 129 35.64 40.01 19.08
CA PRO A 129 37.12 39.97 19.15
C PRO A 129 37.69 39.01 20.23
N SER A 130 39.00 38.80 20.16
CA SER A 130 39.89 38.19 21.17
C SER A 130 40.16 39.07 22.41
N ARG A 131 40.27 38.48 23.62
CA ARG A 131 41.33 38.78 24.63
C ARG A 131 41.40 37.74 25.78
N PRO A 132 42.57 37.57 26.44
CA PRO A 132 42.89 36.47 27.36
C PRO A 132 42.96 36.89 28.85
N SER A 133 42.90 35.93 29.78
CA SER A 133 43.19 36.13 31.21
C SER A 133 43.85 34.90 31.87
N SER A 134 45.18 35.01 32.05
CA SER A 134 46.01 34.73 33.25
C SER A 134 45.77 33.52 34.17
N GLY A 135 46.85 32.77 34.47
CA GLY A 135 47.03 31.99 35.71
C GLY A 135 47.97 30.76 35.59
N ILE A 136 49.29 30.91 35.45
CA ILE A 136 50.34 30.70 36.49
C ILE A 136 50.84 29.22 36.69
N ILE A 137 52.06 28.99 36.16
CA ILE A 137 53.28 28.36 36.72
C ILE A 137 53.24 26.90 37.29
N ARG A 138 53.95 25.96 36.66
CA ARG A 138 55.30 25.46 37.10
C ARG A 138 56.00 24.56 36.07
N THR A 139 57.25 24.94 35.85
CA THR A 139 58.30 24.43 34.95
C THR A 139 59.14 23.32 35.56
N HIS A 140 59.73 22.46 34.72
CA HIS A 140 61.14 21.99 34.72
C HIS A 140 61.28 20.90 33.64
N SER A 141 62.30 20.76 32.79
CA SER A 141 63.48 21.53 32.39
C SER A 141 64.25 20.69 31.34
N GLY A 142 64.83 21.29 30.29
CA GLY A 142 65.98 20.69 29.57
C GLY A 142 66.03 20.79 28.04
N ILE A 143 66.35 21.98 27.51
CA ILE A 143 67.48 22.33 26.58
C ILE A 143 67.83 21.35 25.41
N THR A 144 68.15 21.69 24.15
CA THR A 144 68.08 22.85 23.22
C THR A 144 68.64 22.37 21.85
N GLN A 145 67.97 22.72 20.73
CA GLN A 145 68.42 22.82 19.30
C GLN A 145 69.13 21.62 18.61
N THR A 146 68.83 21.24 17.35
CA THR A 146 69.03 22.04 16.12
C THR A 146 68.37 21.39 14.87
N ARG A 147 67.80 22.23 13.99
CA ARG A 147 67.60 22.15 12.51
C ARG A 147 66.98 20.92 11.80
N GLN A 148 65.78 21.17 11.25
CA GLN A 148 65.32 20.99 9.84
C GLN A 148 65.88 19.84 8.98
N THR A 149 65.00 18.92 8.59
CA THR A 149 64.76 18.60 7.15
C THR A 149 63.36 18.02 6.98
N LEU A 150 62.63 18.52 5.98
CA LEU A 150 61.27 18.16 5.61
C LEU A 150 61.20 16.72 5.09
N GLN A 151 60.21 15.95 5.56
CA GLN A 151 59.74 14.72 4.94
C GLN A 151 58.31 14.98 4.44
N ASP A 152 58.19 15.14 3.13
CA ASP A 152 56.95 15.10 2.37
C ASP A 152 56.52 13.63 2.23
N ASP A 153 55.63 13.15 3.10
CA ASP A 153 55.03 11.80 3.00
C ASP A 153 53.59 11.74 3.57
N TYR A 154 52.81 12.84 3.53
CA TYR A 154 51.46 12.89 4.09
C TYR A 154 50.39 13.57 3.20
N LEU A 155 50.48 13.42 1.87
CA LEU A 155 49.46 13.96 0.96
C LEU A 155 48.93 12.99 -0.10
N CYS A 156 48.99 11.66 0.15
CA CYS A 156 48.38 10.65 -0.73
C CYS A 156 47.21 9.86 -0.12
N PHE A 157 46.80 10.16 1.11
CA PHE A 157 45.67 9.46 1.75
C PHE A 157 44.37 10.28 1.86
N LEU A 158 44.35 11.56 1.44
CA LEU A 158 43.15 12.41 1.53
C LEU A 158 42.40 12.63 0.20
N ILE A 159 42.94 12.17 -0.93
CA ILE A 159 42.32 12.41 -2.25
C ILE A 159 41.59 11.16 -2.77
N THR A 160 41.91 9.97 -2.27
CA THR A 160 41.21 8.72 -2.63
C THR A 160 39.79 8.64 -2.05
N ASP A 161 39.53 9.23 -0.88
CA ASP A 161 38.18 9.30 -0.31
C ASP A 161 37.29 10.38 -0.98
N CYS A 162 37.89 11.38 -1.64
CA CYS A 162 37.15 12.44 -2.32
C CYS A 162 36.93 12.18 -3.83
N THR A 163 37.54 11.14 -4.39
CA THR A 163 37.44 10.80 -5.84
C THR A 163 36.99 9.37 -6.12
N LEU A 164 36.35 8.70 -5.16
CA LEU A 164 35.19 7.87 -5.50
C LEU A 164 34.06 8.83 -5.90
N VAL A 165 34.15 9.37 -7.11
CA VAL A 165 32.98 9.94 -7.77
C VAL A 165 31.98 8.80 -7.83
N LEU A 166 31.02 8.86 -6.91
CA LEU A 166 29.79 8.09 -6.85
C LEU A 166 29.30 7.87 -8.28
N SER A 167 29.64 6.75 -8.90
CA SER A 167 29.12 6.39 -10.22
C SER A 167 27.66 6.00 -10.01
N CYS A 168 26.81 7.02 -9.94
CA CYS A 168 25.37 6.91 -9.82
C CYS A 168 24.78 7.11 -11.22
N ARG A 169 24.11 6.09 -11.75
CA ARG A 169 23.34 6.23 -13.01
C ARG A 169 22.01 6.90 -12.68
N ILE A 170 21.62 7.84 -13.52
CA ILE A 170 20.39 8.61 -13.37
C ILE A 170 19.41 8.17 -14.44
N PHE A 171 18.18 7.94 -14.03
CA PHE A 171 17.04 7.71 -14.92
C PHE A 171 15.95 8.75 -14.59
N ASP A 172 15.76 9.68 -15.51
CA ASP A 172 14.80 10.79 -15.38
C ASP A 172 13.52 10.56 -16.22
N ASP A 173 13.48 9.52 -17.05
CA ASP A 173 12.33 9.22 -17.93
C ASP A 173 11.21 8.47 -17.16
N ILE A 174 10.65 9.15 -16.17
CA ILE A 174 9.57 8.64 -15.31
C ILE A 174 8.26 9.30 -15.73
N GLU A 175 7.28 8.49 -16.06
CA GLU A 175 5.91 8.92 -16.30
C GLU A 175 5.28 9.36 -14.98
N ARG A 176 4.49 10.43 -15.05
CA ARG A 176 3.83 11.01 -13.89
C ARG A 176 2.35 11.25 -14.21
N PRO A 177 1.48 11.20 -13.19
CA PRO A 177 0.07 11.56 -13.36
C PRO A 177 -0.11 12.98 -13.90
N LEU A 178 -1.29 13.25 -14.47
CA LEU A 178 -1.66 14.59 -14.89
C LEU A 178 -1.69 15.54 -13.70
N TYR A 179 -1.21 16.77 -13.92
CA TYR A 179 -1.15 17.84 -12.92
C TYR A 179 -0.27 17.57 -11.69
N ASP A 180 0.41 16.43 -11.65
CA ASP A 180 1.41 16.15 -10.63
C ASP A 180 2.58 17.14 -10.75
N ARG A 181 2.81 17.85 -9.66
CA ARG A 181 3.86 18.87 -9.52
C ARG A 181 5.18 18.29 -9.03
N THR A 182 5.17 17.03 -8.62
CA THR A 182 6.35 16.31 -8.14
C THR A 182 7.32 16.11 -9.29
N SER A 183 8.61 16.33 -8.99
CA SER A 183 9.69 15.99 -9.89
C SER A 183 10.32 14.68 -9.45
N TYR A 184 10.49 13.74 -10.38
CA TYR A 184 11.01 12.41 -10.09
C TYR A 184 12.42 12.21 -10.65
N ARG A 185 13.21 11.41 -9.95
CA ARG A 185 14.52 10.95 -10.42
C ARG A 185 14.87 9.61 -9.80
N LEU A 186 15.13 8.62 -10.62
CA LEU A 186 15.65 7.33 -10.16
C LEU A 186 17.18 7.33 -10.21
N LEU A 187 17.79 6.92 -9.11
CA LEU A 187 19.23 6.75 -8.94
C LEU A 187 19.56 5.27 -8.85
N HIS A 188 20.56 4.83 -9.60
CA HIS A 188 21.23 3.55 -9.38
C HIS A 188 22.60 3.82 -8.79
N LEU A 189 22.75 3.56 -7.49
CA LEU A 189 24.01 3.77 -6.78
C LEU A 189 25.04 2.70 -7.15
N ALA A 190 26.32 2.99 -6.92
CA ALA A 190 27.42 2.09 -7.29
C ALA A 190 27.39 0.73 -6.57
N ASN A 191 26.73 0.67 -5.41
CA ASN A 191 26.51 -0.55 -4.62
C ASN A 191 25.25 -1.34 -5.05
N GLY A 192 24.55 -0.91 -6.11
CA GLY A 192 23.35 -1.56 -6.64
C GLY A 192 22.03 -1.05 -6.07
N VAL A 193 22.05 -0.31 -4.95
CA VAL A 193 20.86 0.26 -4.33
C VAL A 193 20.16 1.20 -5.31
N GLN A 194 18.83 1.07 -5.40
CA GLN A 194 17.99 1.94 -6.22
C GLN A 194 17.29 2.96 -5.33
N VAL A 195 17.36 4.24 -5.68
CA VAL A 195 16.72 5.33 -4.91
C VAL A 195 15.86 6.18 -5.83
N LEU A 196 14.55 6.18 -5.63
CA LEU A 196 13.64 7.12 -6.27
C LEU A 196 13.53 8.39 -5.41
N LEU A 197 13.79 9.54 -6.03
CA LEU A 197 13.63 10.85 -5.43
C LEU A 197 12.34 11.49 -5.93
N CYS A 198 11.49 11.91 -5.01
CA CYS A 198 10.22 12.60 -5.24
C CYS A 198 10.32 14.02 -4.66
N SER A 199 10.66 15.00 -5.49
CA SER A 199 10.77 16.40 -5.10
C SER A 199 9.43 17.11 -5.24
N ASP A 200 8.64 17.16 -4.17
CA ASP A 200 7.41 17.96 -4.10
C ASP A 200 7.65 19.26 -3.32
N ARG A 201 7.84 20.36 -4.06
CA ARG A 201 8.13 21.69 -3.50
C ARG A 201 7.00 22.30 -2.70
N THR A 202 5.80 21.74 -2.78
CA THR A 202 4.60 22.23 -2.09
C THR A 202 4.29 21.46 -0.81
N SER A 203 4.91 20.29 -0.61
CA SER A 203 4.65 19.46 0.56
C SER A 203 5.26 20.06 1.84
N SER A 204 4.48 20.08 2.91
CA SER A 204 4.96 20.31 4.28
C SER A 204 5.48 19.05 4.96
N THR A 205 5.22 17.88 4.37
CA THR A 205 5.52 16.56 4.93
C THR A 205 6.47 15.81 4.01
N CYS A 206 7.52 15.24 4.59
CA CYS A 206 8.49 14.39 3.92
C CYS A 206 8.20 12.93 4.28
N GLY A 207 8.65 12.01 3.44
CA GLY A 207 8.56 10.58 3.75
C GLY A 207 9.71 9.80 3.15
N ALA A 208 10.06 8.69 3.78
CA ALA A 208 11.04 7.75 3.26
C ALA A 208 10.53 6.32 3.46
N SER A 209 10.82 5.45 2.49
CA SER A 209 10.63 4.01 2.64
C SER A 209 11.85 3.25 2.11
N ILE A 210 12.24 2.20 2.83
CA ILE A 210 13.27 1.23 2.43
C ILE A 210 12.58 -0.12 2.31
N CYS A 211 12.69 -0.75 1.14
CA CYS A 211 12.06 -2.02 0.85
C CYS A 211 13.11 -3.09 0.50
N PHE A 212 13.04 -4.20 1.21
CA PHE A 212 13.85 -5.39 1.00
C PHE A 212 13.07 -6.43 0.20
N ARG A 213 13.74 -7.18 -0.68
CA ARG A 213 13.11 -8.24 -1.50
C ARG A 213 13.09 -9.60 -0.79
N ALA A 214 12.66 -9.58 0.46
CA ALA A 214 12.49 -10.76 1.29
C ALA A 214 11.26 -10.58 2.19
N GLY A 215 10.41 -11.59 2.28
CA GLY A 215 9.20 -11.58 3.10
C GLY A 215 8.79 -12.98 3.56
N MET A 216 7.51 -13.18 3.87
CA MET A 216 6.99 -14.43 4.45
C MET A 216 7.23 -15.68 3.58
N LEU A 217 7.32 -15.56 2.26
CA LEU A 217 7.60 -16.71 1.38
C LEU A 217 9.07 -17.16 1.41
N ASN A 218 9.96 -16.30 1.92
CA ASN A 218 11.39 -16.56 2.05
C ASN A 218 11.76 -17.19 3.41
N GLN A 219 10.81 -17.29 4.34
CA GLN A 219 11.06 -17.84 5.67
C GLN A 219 11.17 -19.38 5.65
N PRO A 220 11.90 -19.98 6.60
CA PRO A 220 12.02 -21.43 6.67
C PRO A 220 10.70 -22.08 7.12
N GLU A 221 10.40 -23.26 6.58
CA GLU A 221 9.19 -24.03 6.94
C GLU A 221 9.13 -24.43 8.42
N TRP A 222 10.28 -24.56 9.07
CA TRP A 222 10.37 -24.94 10.48
C TRP A 222 10.19 -23.78 11.47
N MET A 223 10.18 -22.52 10.99
CA MET A 223 9.91 -21.34 11.82
C MET A 223 9.02 -20.33 11.07
N PRO A 224 7.74 -20.66 10.83
CA PRO A 224 6.78 -19.73 10.27
C PRO A 224 6.63 -18.48 11.15
N GLY A 225 6.69 -17.30 10.53
CA GLY A 225 6.69 -16.00 11.21
C GLY A 225 8.08 -15.36 11.37
N LEU A 226 9.16 -16.04 10.98
CA LEU A 226 10.52 -15.51 11.15
C LEU A 226 10.74 -14.15 10.45
N ALA A 227 10.19 -13.96 9.25
CA ALA A 227 10.34 -12.72 8.51
C ALA A 227 9.69 -11.54 9.25
N HIS A 228 8.47 -11.77 9.75
CA HIS A 228 7.70 -10.80 10.52
C HIS A 228 8.35 -10.49 11.88
N LEU A 229 8.83 -11.52 12.60
CA LEU A 229 9.58 -11.32 13.83
C LEU A 229 10.89 -10.53 13.60
N LEU A 230 11.59 -10.77 12.48
CA LEU A 230 12.78 -9.99 12.15
C LEU A 230 12.43 -8.52 11.94
N GLU A 231 11.32 -8.24 11.27
CA GLU A 231 10.85 -6.88 11.05
C GLU A 231 10.67 -6.12 12.36
N HIS A 232 9.92 -6.69 13.32
CA HIS A 232 9.80 -6.16 14.67
C HIS A 232 11.16 -5.97 15.36
N CYS A 233 12.03 -6.98 15.32
CA CYS A 233 13.33 -6.92 16.01
C CYS A 233 14.28 -5.87 15.40
N VAL A 234 14.27 -5.71 14.08
CA VAL A 234 15.03 -4.66 13.37
C VAL A 234 14.47 -3.29 13.75
N PHE A 235 13.14 -3.16 13.76
CA PHE A 235 12.47 -1.92 14.15
C PHE A 235 12.82 -1.50 15.58
N ALA A 236 12.72 -2.43 16.53
CA ALA A 236 13.12 -2.23 17.92
C ALA A 236 14.61 -1.90 18.06
N SER A 237 15.49 -2.51 17.25
CA SER A 237 16.92 -2.21 17.23
C SER A 237 17.20 -0.76 16.83
N VAL A 238 16.61 -0.31 15.72
CA VAL A 238 16.72 1.08 15.24
C VAL A 238 16.13 2.05 16.26
N ASN A 239 15.02 1.68 16.90
CA ASN A 239 14.38 2.50 17.92
C ASN A 239 15.13 2.51 19.27
N SER A 240 16.04 1.58 19.53
CA SER A 240 16.82 1.60 20.78
C SER A 240 17.93 2.63 20.80
N GLY A 241 18.30 3.19 19.64
CA GLY A 241 19.42 4.11 19.48
C GLY A 241 20.81 3.47 19.66
N LYS A 242 20.88 2.16 19.98
CA LYS A 242 22.12 1.39 20.21
C LYS A 242 22.83 0.95 18.92
N SER A 243 22.46 1.55 17.79
CA SER A 243 23.08 1.28 16.49
C SER A 243 24.12 2.37 16.22
N ASN A 244 25.39 1.96 16.06
CA ASN A 244 26.54 2.84 15.82
C ASN A 244 26.81 3.85 16.96
N LYS A 245 28.05 3.87 17.45
CA LYS A 245 28.50 4.73 18.56
C LYS A 245 28.27 6.23 18.30
N ASP A 246 28.32 6.66 17.04
CA ASP A 246 28.09 8.06 16.64
C ASP A 246 26.62 8.51 16.74
N LEU A 247 25.66 7.58 16.75
CA LEU A 247 24.22 7.87 16.88
C LEU A 247 23.73 7.69 18.31
N GLU A 248 24.36 6.79 19.10
CA GLU A 248 24.15 6.66 20.55
C GLU A 248 24.35 8.00 21.27
N ASP A 249 25.35 8.78 20.84
CA ASP A 249 25.67 10.09 21.39
C ASP A 249 24.66 11.20 21.01
N ARG A 250 23.72 10.94 20.09
CA ARG A 250 22.73 11.94 19.56
C ARG A 250 21.38 11.95 20.27
N GLY A 251 21.20 11.16 21.33
CA GLY A 251 20.17 11.37 22.36
C GLY A 251 18.74 10.91 22.08
N HIS A 252 18.23 11.04 20.85
CA HIS A 252 16.84 10.64 20.52
C HIS A 252 16.73 9.36 19.69
N THR A 253 15.59 8.67 19.70
CA THR A 253 15.33 7.50 18.85
C THR A 253 14.58 7.88 17.55
N LEU A 254 14.45 6.95 16.58
CA LEU A 254 13.64 7.22 15.38
C LEU A 254 12.20 7.58 15.74
N VAL A 255 11.57 6.82 16.64
CA VAL A 255 10.19 7.04 17.09
C VAL A 255 10.06 8.36 17.85
N GLU A 256 11.03 8.72 18.68
CA GLU A 256 11.01 10.00 19.39
C GLU A 256 11.08 11.20 18.42
N ILE A 257 11.99 11.15 17.44
CA ILE A 257 12.15 12.25 16.46
C ILE A 257 10.91 12.44 15.62
N VAL A 258 10.36 11.32 15.11
CA VAL A 258 9.18 11.33 14.25
C VAL A 258 7.94 11.73 15.07
N GLY A 259 7.72 11.09 16.21
CA GLY A 259 6.53 11.29 17.05
C GLY A 259 6.45 12.67 17.71
N GLN A 260 7.55 13.21 18.24
CA GLN A 260 7.56 14.57 18.85
C GLN A 260 7.21 15.68 17.86
N GLN A 261 7.31 15.39 16.57
CA GLN A 261 7.14 16.33 15.47
C GLN A 261 5.89 16.05 14.64
N GLY A 262 5.00 15.20 15.16
CA GLY A 262 3.70 14.87 14.57
C GLY A 262 3.78 14.02 13.31
N GLY A 263 4.88 13.27 13.13
CA GLY A 263 5.04 12.29 12.07
C GLY A 263 4.62 10.88 12.49
N ASN A 264 4.56 9.97 11.52
CA ASN A 264 4.23 8.56 11.71
C ASN A 264 5.35 7.66 11.16
N PHE A 265 5.38 6.41 11.62
CA PHE A 265 6.30 5.39 11.16
C PHE A 265 5.57 4.06 11.08
N GLU A 266 6.02 3.18 10.20
CA GLU A 266 5.45 1.86 9.98
C GLU A 266 6.50 0.91 9.41
N ALA A 267 6.32 -0.39 9.65
CA ALA A 267 7.02 -1.43 8.95
C ALA A 267 6.00 -2.51 8.58
N GLU A 268 6.22 -3.18 7.46
CA GLU A 268 5.29 -4.20 6.97
C GLU A 268 6.04 -5.34 6.30
N THR A 269 5.67 -6.57 6.66
CA THR A 269 6.19 -7.78 6.04
C THR A 269 5.16 -8.35 5.05
N GLY A 270 5.41 -8.18 3.76
CA GLY A 270 4.62 -8.78 2.70
C GLY A 270 5.06 -10.20 2.32
N PRO A 271 4.53 -10.77 1.21
CA PRO A 271 4.86 -12.12 0.78
C PRO A 271 6.33 -12.28 0.36
N HIS A 272 6.87 -11.32 -0.39
CA HIS A 272 8.22 -11.38 -0.96
C HIS A 272 9.02 -10.10 -0.70
N TRP A 273 8.53 -9.27 0.21
CA TRP A 273 9.12 -7.99 0.54
C TRP A 273 8.90 -7.64 2.02
N THR A 274 9.74 -6.75 2.54
CA THR A 274 9.61 -6.14 3.87
C THR A 274 9.96 -4.66 3.76
N THR A 275 9.11 -3.77 4.26
CA THR A 275 9.27 -2.31 4.20
C THR A 275 9.52 -1.71 5.58
N TYR A 276 10.27 -0.61 5.61
CA TYR A 276 10.38 0.28 6.76
C TYR A 276 10.14 1.70 6.24
N SER A 277 9.13 2.36 6.79
CA SER A 277 8.63 3.63 6.28
C SER A 277 8.42 4.64 7.41
N PHE A 278 8.58 5.92 7.10
CA PHE A 278 8.14 6.99 7.98
C PHE A 278 7.75 8.24 7.20
N GLU A 279 6.93 9.07 7.83
CA GLU A 279 6.68 10.46 7.42
C GLU A 279 6.94 11.42 8.57
N ALA A 280 7.45 12.60 8.25
CA ALA A 280 7.68 13.65 9.23
C ALA A 280 7.79 15.03 8.56
N ASN A 281 7.77 16.11 9.35
CA ASN A 281 8.11 17.43 8.83
C ASN A 281 9.58 17.51 8.38
N ALA A 282 9.94 18.52 7.58
CA ALA A 282 11.27 18.62 6.98
C ALA A 282 12.44 18.66 7.98
N SER A 283 12.24 19.17 9.20
CA SER A 283 13.30 19.19 10.23
C SER A 283 13.53 17.79 10.79
N ALA A 284 12.44 17.13 11.23
CA ALA A 284 12.47 15.78 11.75
C ALA A 284 12.96 14.77 10.69
N PHE A 285 12.56 14.95 9.43
CA PHE A 285 13.00 14.09 8.33
C PHE A 285 14.52 14.06 8.18
N LYS A 286 15.20 15.21 8.25
CA LYS A 286 16.66 15.28 8.17
C LYS A 286 17.35 14.55 9.31
N GLU A 287 16.74 14.57 10.50
CA GLU A 287 17.27 13.91 11.68
C GLU A 287 16.96 12.40 11.71
N ALA A 288 15.80 12.01 11.19
CA ALA A 288 15.31 10.63 11.13
C ALA A 288 15.95 9.81 9.99
N LEU A 289 16.27 10.45 8.85
CA LEU A 289 16.76 9.73 7.66
C LEU A 289 18.04 8.90 7.90
N PRO A 290 19.05 9.38 8.65
CA PRO A 290 20.20 8.55 9.01
C PRO A 290 19.84 7.36 9.90
N ARG A 291 18.77 7.43 10.68
CA ARG A 291 18.35 6.37 11.61
C ARG A 291 17.63 5.25 10.90
N ILE A 292 16.71 5.58 9.99
CA ILE A 292 16.07 4.52 9.20
C ILE A 292 17.10 3.82 8.30
N ALA A 293 18.15 4.51 7.84
CA ALA A 293 19.22 3.89 7.07
C ALA A 293 19.96 2.77 7.85
N GLU A 294 19.86 2.72 9.18
CA GLU A 294 20.44 1.65 10.00
C GLU A 294 19.79 0.29 9.75
N VAL A 295 18.57 0.22 9.18
CA VAL A 295 17.96 -1.07 8.77
C VAL A 295 18.79 -1.80 7.71
N LEU A 296 19.64 -1.08 6.96
CA LEU A 296 20.58 -1.62 5.98
C LEU A 296 21.87 -2.17 6.62
N ARG A 297 22.06 -2.01 7.93
CA ARG A 297 23.18 -2.57 8.68
C ARG A 297 22.75 -3.79 9.49
N PRO A 298 23.69 -4.69 9.84
CA PRO A 298 23.41 -5.79 10.74
C PRO A 298 22.77 -5.28 12.04
N PRO A 299 21.54 -5.72 12.39
CA PRO A 299 20.82 -5.15 13.50
C PRO A 299 21.42 -5.59 14.85
N VAL A 300 21.43 -4.67 15.82
CA VAL A 300 21.81 -4.94 17.20
C VAL A 300 20.58 -5.46 17.94
N ILE A 301 20.32 -6.76 17.84
CA ILE A 301 19.20 -7.43 18.50
C ILE A 301 19.67 -7.95 19.87
N THR A 302 18.95 -7.63 20.94
CA THR A 302 19.20 -8.19 22.28
C THR A 302 18.24 -9.35 22.57
N THR A 303 18.65 -10.22 23.49
CA THR A 303 17.85 -11.38 23.91
C THR A 303 16.48 -10.96 24.46
N GLU A 304 16.44 -9.86 25.21
CA GLU A 304 15.22 -9.33 25.81
C GLU A 304 14.25 -8.81 24.75
N VAL A 305 14.77 -8.15 23.70
CA VAL A 305 13.95 -7.64 22.59
C VAL A 305 13.30 -8.81 21.84
N VAL A 306 14.03 -9.90 21.59
CA VAL A 306 13.43 -11.08 20.94
C VAL A 306 12.25 -11.60 21.75
N GLY A 307 12.42 -11.77 23.06
CA GLY A 307 11.34 -12.20 23.94
C GLY A 307 10.13 -11.25 23.90
N GLN A 308 10.35 -9.94 23.92
CA GLN A 308 9.26 -8.94 23.85
C GLN A 308 8.52 -9.01 22.52
N GLU A 309 9.25 -9.00 21.40
CA GLU A 309 8.64 -8.96 20.07
C GLU A 309 7.97 -10.27 19.66
N VAL A 310 8.38 -11.42 20.21
CA VAL A 310 7.62 -12.68 20.05
C VAL A 310 6.21 -12.55 20.63
N PHE A 311 6.05 -11.90 21.78
CA PHE A 311 4.73 -11.66 22.37
C PHE A 311 3.95 -10.59 21.61
N SER A 312 4.62 -9.55 21.08
CA SER A 312 3.99 -8.58 20.17
C SER A 312 3.39 -9.27 18.95
N VAL A 313 4.17 -10.12 18.27
CA VAL A 313 3.70 -10.90 17.10
C VAL A 313 2.56 -11.86 17.49
N ASP A 314 2.63 -12.51 18.67
CA ASP A 314 1.52 -13.36 19.13
C ASP A 314 0.25 -12.55 19.35
N ALA A 315 0.34 -11.36 19.94
CA ALA A 315 -0.81 -10.49 20.17
C ALA A 315 -1.47 -10.03 18.85
N GLU A 316 -0.68 -9.75 17.82
CA GLU A 316 -1.19 -9.46 16.47
C GLU A 316 -1.84 -10.69 15.84
N PHE A 317 -1.22 -11.87 15.99
CA PHE A 317 -1.81 -13.12 15.57
C PHE A 317 -3.16 -13.39 16.24
N GLN A 318 -3.32 -13.16 17.55
CA GLN A 318 -4.60 -13.37 18.23
C GLN A 318 -5.73 -12.51 17.63
N GLN A 319 -5.42 -11.29 17.18
CA GLN A 319 -6.39 -10.40 16.50
C GLN A 319 -6.77 -10.92 15.12
N MET A 320 -5.81 -11.41 14.36
CA MET A 320 -6.10 -12.03 13.06
C MET A 320 -6.84 -13.36 13.22
N ALA A 321 -6.57 -14.09 14.31
CA ALA A 321 -7.14 -15.41 14.56
C ALA A 321 -8.64 -15.41 14.81
N SER A 322 -9.19 -14.26 15.22
CA SER A 322 -10.63 -14.04 15.36
C SER A 322 -11.32 -13.63 14.06
N ARG A 323 -10.59 -13.48 12.93
CA ARG A 323 -11.16 -13.10 11.62
C ARG A 323 -11.20 -14.29 10.67
N ASP A 324 -12.38 -14.71 10.24
CA ASP A 324 -12.53 -15.87 9.36
C ASP A 324 -11.85 -15.69 8.00
N ALA A 325 -11.81 -14.46 7.46
CA ALA A 325 -11.07 -14.17 6.24
C ALA A 325 -9.57 -14.52 6.33
N SER A 326 -8.93 -14.27 7.48
CA SER A 326 -7.52 -14.63 7.71
C SER A 326 -7.35 -16.15 7.81
N ARG A 327 -8.27 -16.82 8.53
CA ARG A 327 -8.29 -18.27 8.72
C ARG A 327 -8.47 -19.03 7.41
N VAL A 328 -9.39 -18.56 6.56
CA VAL A 328 -9.69 -19.09 5.22
C VAL A 328 -8.51 -18.89 4.28
N ARG A 329 -7.91 -17.69 4.26
CA ARG A 329 -6.72 -17.40 3.44
C ARG A 329 -5.57 -18.33 3.81
N HIS A 330 -5.26 -18.44 5.11
CA HIS A 330 -4.22 -19.35 5.59
C HIS A 330 -4.53 -20.80 5.22
N LEU A 331 -5.78 -21.27 5.43
CA LEU A 331 -6.19 -22.63 5.06
C LEU A 331 -6.02 -22.89 3.56
N SER A 332 -6.42 -21.95 2.70
CA SER A 332 -6.32 -22.09 1.25
C SER A 332 -4.88 -22.33 0.78
N LEU A 333 -3.94 -21.59 1.36
CA LEU A 333 -2.51 -21.73 1.08
C LEU A 333 -1.91 -22.97 1.74
N HIS A 334 -2.32 -23.32 2.97
CA HIS A 334 -1.88 -24.50 3.71
C HIS A 334 -2.18 -25.81 2.95
N LEU A 335 -3.33 -25.88 2.27
CA LEU A 335 -3.73 -27.03 1.46
C LEU A 335 -2.98 -27.16 0.12
N SER A 336 -1.98 -26.31 -0.13
CA SER A 336 -1.06 -26.46 -1.25
C SER A 336 -0.17 -27.69 -1.09
N ARG A 337 0.42 -28.16 -2.18
CA ARG A 337 1.35 -29.29 -2.20
C ARG A 337 2.55 -29.03 -1.26
N PRO A 338 3.07 -30.07 -0.59
CA PRO A 338 4.29 -29.96 0.20
C PRO A 338 5.44 -29.33 -0.61
N GLY A 339 6.16 -28.41 0.02
CA GLY A 339 7.29 -27.68 -0.56
C GLY A 339 6.94 -26.55 -1.55
N ALA A 340 5.65 -26.25 -1.80
CA ALA A 340 5.27 -25.01 -2.49
C ALA A 340 5.50 -23.80 -1.58
N SER A 341 6.02 -22.68 -2.09
CA SER A 341 6.29 -21.51 -1.22
C SER A 341 5.03 -20.96 -0.54
N ALA A 342 3.86 -21.15 -1.15
CA ALA A 342 2.57 -20.75 -0.61
C ALA A 342 2.32 -21.27 0.81
N VAL A 343 2.75 -22.50 1.14
CA VAL A 343 2.54 -23.08 2.50
C VAL A 343 3.31 -22.36 3.59
N ARG A 344 4.32 -21.56 3.22
CA ARG A 344 5.15 -20.79 4.15
C ARG A 344 4.49 -19.49 4.55
N ARG A 345 3.46 -19.03 3.84
CA ARG A 345 2.80 -17.76 4.14
C ARG A 345 1.97 -17.90 5.43
N PHE A 346 2.57 -17.44 6.52
CA PHE A 346 1.97 -17.31 7.84
C PHE A 346 2.72 -16.25 8.63
N GLU A 347 1.98 -15.40 9.34
CA GLU A 347 2.48 -14.23 10.03
C GLU A 347 3.30 -14.59 11.29
N GLY A 348 3.07 -15.78 11.85
CA GLY A 348 3.74 -16.26 13.05
C GLY A 348 2.89 -16.14 14.31
N ASN A 349 3.22 -16.94 15.32
CA ASN A 349 2.71 -16.82 16.68
C ASN A 349 3.72 -17.39 17.67
N LEU A 350 3.47 -17.26 18.97
CA LEU A 350 4.37 -17.74 20.03
C LEU A 350 4.76 -19.19 19.81
N ARG A 351 3.79 -20.04 19.44
CA ARG A 351 4.01 -21.46 19.19
C ARG A 351 4.86 -21.71 17.95
N SER A 352 4.56 -21.09 16.81
CA SER A 352 5.29 -21.34 15.54
C SER A 352 6.72 -20.84 15.59
N LEU A 353 6.97 -19.77 16.33
CA LEU A 353 8.30 -19.18 16.50
C LEU A 353 9.18 -19.99 17.47
N THR A 354 8.58 -20.60 18.51
CA THR A 354 9.34 -21.28 19.57
C THR A 354 9.39 -22.81 19.45
N ALA A 355 8.50 -23.42 18.66
CA ALA A 355 8.34 -24.88 18.61
C ALA A 355 9.64 -25.64 18.34
N HIS A 356 10.53 -25.11 17.52
CA HIS A 356 11.81 -25.75 17.20
C HIS A 356 12.80 -25.74 18.37
N PHE A 357 12.78 -24.70 19.19
CA PHE A 357 13.74 -24.49 20.28
C PHE A 357 13.27 -25.07 21.61
N ALA A 358 11.96 -25.23 21.78
CA ALA A 358 11.36 -25.43 23.09
C ALA A 358 10.26 -26.50 23.10
N SER A 359 10.33 -27.50 22.22
CA SER A 359 9.29 -28.54 22.04
C SER A 359 8.85 -29.27 23.32
N ASP A 360 9.74 -29.42 24.32
CA ASP A 360 9.45 -30.06 25.61
C ASP A 360 9.19 -29.06 26.76
N LYS A 361 9.29 -27.74 26.51
CA LYS A 361 9.05 -26.68 27.51
C LYS A 361 7.60 -26.17 27.43
N LEU A 362 7.03 -25.82 28.58
CA LEU A 362 5.76 -25.09 28.64
C LEU A 362 5.96 -23.67 28.10
N ALA A 363 5.04 -23.20 27.26
CA ALA A 363 5.09 -21.86 26.68
C ALA A 363 5.29 -20.79 27.75
N PRO A 364 6.11 -19.76 27.49
CA PRO A 364 6.38 -18.72 28.48
C PRO A 364 5.10 -17.93 28.75
N GLU A 365 4.86 -17.59 30.02
CA GLU A 365 3.76 -16.67 30.37
C GLU A 365 4.12 -15.21 30.09
N THR A 366 5.42 -14.87 30.16
CA THR A 366 5.91 -13.52 29.91
C THR A 366 7.26 -13.55 29.18
N SER A 367 7.60 -12.45 28.52
CA SER A 367 8.91 -12.26 27.88
C SER A 367 10.11 -12.34 28.83
N ARG A 368 9.89 -12.22 30.15
CA ARG A 368 10.93 -12.11 31.20
C ARG A 368 11.22 -13.42 31.92
N ASP A 369 10.62 -14.52 31.48
CA ASP A 369 10.84 -15.83 32.10
C ASP A 369 12.31 -16.27 31.94
N GLU A 370 12.99 -16.50 33.06
CA GLU A 370 14.44 -16.78 33.09
C GLU A 370 14.79 -18.08 32.36
N GLU A 371 13.90 -19.08 32.39
CA GLU A 371 14.11 -20.37 31.71
C GLU A 371 14.09 -20.24 30.17
N TRP A 372 13.56 -19.12 29.67
CA TRP A 372 13.39 -18.81 28.26
C TRP A 372 14.47 -17.89 27.68
N LEU A 373 15.32 -17.28 28.53
CA LEU A 373 16.44 -16.42 28.07
C LEU A 373 17.40 -17.14 27.12
N SER A 374 17.63 -18.44 27.33
CA SER A 374 18.45 -19.26 26.44
C SER A 374 17.82 -19.45 25.05
N VAL A 375 16.50 -19.65 25.00
CA VAL A 375 15.73 -19.80 23.76
C VAL A 375 15.74 -18.49 22.97
N TRP A 376 15.50 -17.37 23.64
CA TRP A 376 15.58 -16.05 23.01
C TRP A 376 16.98 -15.74 22.45
N ALA A 377 18.04 -16.22 23.11
CA ALA A 377 19.41 -16.06 22.62
C ALA A 377 19.67 -16.89 21.35
N GLU A 378 19.16 -18.12 21.28
CA GLU A 378 19.26 -18.96 20.07
C GLU A 378 18.44 -18.36 18.91
N MET A 379 17.22 -17.89 19.18
CA MET A 379 16.37 -17.22 18.18
C MET A 379 17.00 -15.94 17.65
N LYS A 380 17.65 -15.16 18.50
CA LYS A 380 18.44 -13.99 18.09
C LYS A 380 19.49 -14.36 17.05
N ASP A 381 20.25 -15.43 17.25
CA ASP A 381 21.28 -15.85 16.30
C ASP A 381 20.66 -16.24 14.94
N VAL A 382 19.51 -16.92 14.95
CA VAL A 382 18.74 -17.24 13.74
C VAL A 382 18.27 -15.99 13.01
N LEU A 383 17.72 -15.00 13.73
CA LEU A 383 17.30 -13.71 13.17
C LEU A 383 18.47 -12.98 12.50
N GLN A 384 19.64 -12.96 13.14
CA GLN A 384 20.85 -12.33 12.59
C GLN A 384 21.36 -13.03 11.33
N ILE A 385 21.33 -14.37 11.32
CA ILE A 385 21.69 -15.16 10.14
C ILE A 385 20.71 -14.88 9.00
N TRP A 386 19.40 -14.94 9.27
CA TRP A 386 18.38 -14.74 8.25
C TRP A 386 18.42 -13.32 7.67
N TRP A 387 18.63 -12.29 8.50
CA TRP A 387 18.88 -10.92 8.03
C TRP A 387 20.06 -10.88 7.06
N ALA A 388 21.19 -11.47 7.44
CA ALA A 388 22.42 -11.45 6.66
C ALA A 388 22.27 -12.20 5.32
N GLU A 389 21.46 -13.25 5.29
CA GLU A 389 21.20 -14.06 4.10
C GLU A 389 20.18 -13.44 3.14
N ASN A 390 19.21 -12.66 3.63
CA ASN A 390 18.03 -12.28 2.84
C ASN A 390 17.89 -10.77 2.57
N TYR A 391 18.12 -9.87 3.55
CA TYR A 391 17.86 -8.44 3.33
C TYR A 391 18.79 -7.84 2.27
N LEU A 392 20.06 -8.23 2.27
CA LEU A 392 21.04 -7.79 1.27
C LEU A 392 21.41 -8.89 0.26
N SER A 393 20.53 -9.89 0.06
CA SER A 393 20.74 -10.88 -1.01
C SER A 393 20.66 -10.22 -2.38
N GLN A 394 19.72 -9.28 -2.53
CA GLN A 394 19.49 -8.47 -3.72
C GLN A 394 19.44 -6.99 -3.33
N PRO A 395 19.65 -6.06 -4.26
CA PRO A 395 19.63 -4.65 -3.93
C PRO A 395 18.26 -4.21 -3.39
N PRO A 396 18.20 -3.49 -2.24
CA PRO A 396 16.97 -2.89 -1.76
C PRO A 396 16.57 -1.69 -2.63
N THR A 397 15.30 -1.34 -2.55
CA THR A 397 14.71 -0.15 -3.18
C THR A 397 14.40 0.89 -2.10
N ILE A 398 14.62 2.16 -2.42
CA ILE A 398 14.44 3.27 -1.48
C ILE A 398 13.64 4.37 -2.19
N VAL A 399 12.67 4.96 -1.51
CA VAL A 399 11.92 6.12 -2.00
C VAL A 399 12.05 7.25 -1.00
N LEU A 400 12.40 8.45 -1.46
CA LEU A 400 12.49 9.66 -0.65
C LEU A 400 11.57 10.73 -1.22
N SER A 401 10.65 11.25 -0.41
CA SER A 401 9.76 12.37 -0.75
C SER A 401 10.07 13.57 0.13
N SER A 402 10.36 14.73 -0.48
CA SER A 402 10.80 15.95 0.23
C SER A 402 10.58 17.22 -0.60
N PRO A 403 10.45 18.41 0.01
CA PRO A 403 10.45 19.69 -0.69
C PRO A 403 11.83 20.15 -1.15
N GLU A 404 12.91 19.40 -0.86
CA GLU A 404 14.26 19.71 -1.34
C GLU A 404 14.44 19.51 -2.85
N SER A 405 15.54 20.02 -3.41
CA SER A 405 15.80 19.83 -4.83
C SER A 405 16.23 18.41 -5.12
N LEU A 406 15.93 17.90 -6.33
CA LEU A 406 16.47 16.62 -6.80
C LEU A 406 17.99 16.53 -6.66
N GLN A 407 18.71 17.66 -6.71
CA GLN A 407 20.16 17.69 -6.55
C GLN A 407 20.59 17.57 -5.08
N ASP A 408 19.89 18.23 -4.16
CA ASP A 408 20.15 18.14 -2.71
C ASP A 408 19.77 16.74 -2.20
N MET A 409 18.59 16.25 -2.59
CA MET A 409 18.14 14.90 -2.28
C MET A 409 19.09 13.84 -2.84
N LYS A 410 19.61 14.00 -4.06
CA LYS A 410 20.64 13.10 -4.61
C LYS A 410 21.90 13.13 -3.76
N SER A 411 22.34 14.30 -3.33
CA SER A 411 23.55 14.44 -2.52
C SER A 411 23.39 13.75 -1.16
N ALA A 412 22.23 13.94 -0.51
CA ALA A 412 21.87 13.25 0.73
C ALA A 412 21.76 11.72 0.54
N ALA A 413 21.08 11.28 -0.52
CA ALA A 413 20.92 9.86 -0.83
C ALA A 413 22.26 9.18 -1.11
N CYS A 414 23.15 9.81 -1.88
CA CYS A 414 24.50 9.30 -2.10
C CYS A 414 25.32 9.25 -0.82
N ALA A 415 25.24 10.28 0.03
CA ALA A 415 25.99 10.32 1.29
C ALA A 415 25.55 9.23 2.27
N LEU A 416 24.25 8.93 2.31
CA LEU A 416 23.69 7.95 3.23
C LEU A 416 23.72 6.52 2.68
N PHE A 417 23.27 6.30 1.44
CA PHE A 417 22.95 4.98 0.91
C PHE A 417 24.01 4.39 -0.03
N ALA A 418 25.05 5.14 -0.41
CA ALA A 418 26.11 4.60 -1.29
C ALA A 418 27.22 3.85 -0.55
N HIS A 419 27.08 3.62 0.77
CA HIS A 419 28.09 2.93 1.55
C HIS A 419 28.31 1.49 1.01
N PRO A 420 29.56 1.03 0.84
CA PRO A 420 29.85 -0.30 0.27
C PRO A 420 29.28 -1.47 1.07
N SER A 421 29.05 -1.32 2.38
CA SER A 421 28.43 -2.38 3.19
C SER A 421 26.97 -2.65 2.84
N PHE A 422 26.32 -1.77 2.08
CA PHE A 422 24.95 -1.96 1.59
C PHE A 422 24.91 -2.66 0.24
N ALA A 423 26.07 -3.01 -0.33
CA ALA A 423 26.13 -3.76 -1.56
C ALA A 423 25.49 -5.14 -1.37
N SER A 424 24.60 -5.50 -2.28
CA SER A 424 24.00 -6.82 -2.28
C SER A 424 25.00 -7.90 -2.67
N ARG A 425 24.82 -9.12 -2.16
CA ARG A 425 25.65 -10.28 -2.54
C ARG A 425 25.51 -10.64 -4.02
N ASP A 426 24.35 -10.38 -4.60
CA ASP A 426 24.04 -10.67 -6.00
C ASP A 426 23.51 -9.43 -6.72
N SER A 427 24.41 -8.48 -7.01
CA SER A 427 24.07 -7.20 -7.68
C SER A 427 23.75 -7.36 -9.17
N THR A 428 23.87 -8.57 -9.73
CA THR A 428 23.70 -8.87 -11.15
C THR A 428 22.49 -9.75 -11.47
N ARG A 429 21.86 -10.37 -10.46
CA ARG A 429 20.70 -11.23 -10.67
C ARG A 429 19.44 -10.39 -10.77
N GLU A 430 19.06 -10.10 -12.01
CA GLU A 430 17.67 -9.77 -12.32
C GLU A 430 16.76 -10.92 -11.82
N PRO A 431 15.61 -10.63 -11.20
CA PRO A 431 14.72 -11.69 -10.76
C PRO A 431 14.21 -12.46 -11.99
N ASP A 432 14.34 -13.78 -11.96
CA ASP A 432 13.87 -14.64 -13.04
C ASP A 432 12.34 -14.79 -12.95
N PHE A 433 11.63 -14.08 -13.83
CA PHE A 433 10.18 -14.17 -13.99
C PHE A 433 9.77 -15.13 -15.10
N SER A 434 10.71 -15.89 -15.69
CA SER A 434 10.44 -16.92 -16.69
C SER A 434 9.98 -18.25 -16.07
N ALA A 435 9.74 -18.26 -14.76
CA ALA A 435 9.28 -19.43 -14.03
C ALA A 435 8.03 -20.01 -14.69
N LYS A 436 8.09 -21.31 -15.03
CA LYS A 436 6.95 -22.02 -15.59
C LYS A 436 5.83 -22.06 -14.55
N PHE A 437 4.59 -21.88 -15.01
CA PHE A 437 3.40 -22.10 -14.18
C PHE A 437 3.45 -23.48 -13.54
N ILE A 438 3.57 -23.50 -12.21
CA ILE A 438 3.44 -24.72 -11.41
C ILE A 438 2.23 -24.53 -10.50
N SER A 439 1.18 -25.33 -10.71
CA SER A 439 0.04 -25.31 -9.80
C SER A 439 0.51 -25.67 -8.38
N PRO A 440 0.16 -24.86 -7.37
CA PRO A 440 0.38 -25.20 -5.97
C PRO A 440 -0.59 -26.30 -5.52
N TRP A 441 -1.60 -26.67 -6.30
CA TRP A 441 -2.61 -27.66 -5.89
C TRP A 441 -2.24 -29.07 -6.31
N THR A 442 -2.59 -30.05 -5.48
CA THR A 442 -2.55 -31.46 -5.87
C THR A 442 -3.83 -31.81 -6.61
N LYS A 443 -3.81 -32.88 -7.44
CA LYS A 443 -5.02 -33.40 -8.10
C LYS A 443 -6.13 -33.83 -7.13
N GLU A 444 -5.77 -34.12 -5.89
CA GLU A 444 -6.72 -34.51 -4.84
C GLU A 444 -7.51 -33.31 -4.33
N HIS A 445 -6.88 -32.14 -4.28
CA HIS A 445 -7.47 -30.85 -3.88
C HIS A 445 -8.06 -30.05 -5.05
N GLU A 446 -8.07 -30.62 -6.25
CA GLU A 446 -8.77 -30.08 -7.42
C GLU A 446 -10.23 -30.61 -7.44
N GLY A 447 -11.20 -29.73 -7.70
CA GLY A 447 -12.62 -30.08 -7.77
C GLY A 447 -13.18 -30.55 -6.41
N THR A 448 -12.88 -29.78 -5.36
CA THR A 448 -13.27 -30.11 -3.98
C THR A 448 -14.16 -29.03 -3.37
N VAL A 449 -15.00 -29.47 -2.43
CA VAL A 449 -15.72 -28.60 -1.49
C VAL A 449 -15.08 -28.78 -0.12
N ILE A 450 -14.76 -27.67 0.53
CA ILE A 450 -14.10 -27.63 1.83
C ILE A 450 -15.08 -26.95 2.79
N PHE A 451 -15.54 -27.69 3.78
CA PHE A 451 -16.39 -27.14 4.83
C PHE A 451 -15.50 -26.63 5.95
N VAL A 452 -15.68 -25.37 6.37
CA VAL A 452 -14.80 -24.66 7.30
C VAL A 452 -15.65 -24.14 8.45
N ARG A 453 -15.21 -24.43 9.67
CA ARG A 453 -15.91 -23.96 10.87
C ARG A 453 -15.48 -22.53 11.16
N ALA A 454 -16.43 -21.61 11.08
CA ALA A 454 -16.24 -20.21 11.38
C ALA A 454 -15.97 -19.98 12.88
N VAL A 455 -15.35 -18.85 13.19
CA VAL A 455 -15.25 -18.32 14.56
C VAL A 455 -16.19 -17.15 14.79
N GLU A 456 -16.51 -16.40 13.73
CA GLU A 456 -17.53 -15.35 13.69
C GLU A 456 -18.88 -15.95 13.27
N ASP A 457 -20.00 -15.32 13.60
CA ASP A 457 -21.32 -15.70 13.04
C ASP A 457 -21.44 -15.22 11.59
N THR A 458 -20.67 -15.86 10.72
CA THR A 458 -20.61 -15.57 9.29
C THR A 458 -21.09 -16.75 8.48
N ARG A 459 -21.51 -16.45 7.25
CA ARG A 459 -21.91 -17.44 6.25
C ARG A 459 -21.26 -17.02 4.94
N ASP A 460 -20.09 -17.56 4.65
CA ASP A 460 -19.32 -17.14 3.48
C ASP A 460 -19.08 -18.32 2.54
N LEU A 461 -19.07 -18.01 1.24
CA LEU A 461 -18.66 -18.94 0.19
C LEU A 461 -17.52 -18.35 -0.60
N TYR A 462 -16.41 -19.09 -0.65
CA TYR A 462 -15.24 -18.75 -1.43
C TYR A 462 -15.10 -19.72 -2.59
N MET A 463 -14.87 -19.19 -3.80
CA MET A 463 -14.46 -19.97 -4.95
C MET A 463 -13.05 -19.57 -5.34
N HIS A 464 -12.13 -20.51 -5.35
CA HIS A 464 -10.73 -20.29 -5.70
C HIS A 464 -10.37 -20.96 -7.02
N TRP A 465 -9.45 -20.34 -7.75
CA TRP A 465 -8.76 -20.90 -8.91
C TRP A 465 -7.28 -20.56 -8.86
N VAL A 466 -6.43 -21.47 -9.31
CA VAL A 466 -5.03 -21.13 -9.64
C VAL A 466 -4.96 -20.76 -11.10
N ILE A 467 -4.50 -19.56 -11.38
CA ILE A 467 -4.28 -19.05 -12.73
C ILE A 467 -2.79 -18.84 -13.00
N PRO A 468 -2.33 -18.99 -14.24
CA PRO A 468 -1.02 -18.50 -14.65
C PRO A 468 -0.90 -17.00 -14.36
N TYR A 469 0.25 -16.58 -13.84
CA TYR A 469 0.51 -15.19 -13.52
C TYR A 469 1.97 -14.84 -13.73
N HIS A 470 2.23 -13.93 -14.67
CA HIS A 470 3.55 -13.35 -14.91
C HIS A 470 3.41 -11.84 -14.81
N SER A 471 4.27 -11.20 -14.01
CA SER A 471 4.21 -9.76 -13.72
C SER A 471 4.65 -8.87 -14.90
N THR A 472 5.09 -9.45 -16.01
CA THR A 472 5.56 -8.74 -17.21
C THR A 472 4.61 -8.82 -18.41
N SER A 473 3.51 -9.56 -18.32
CA SER A 473 2.64 -9.87 -19.47
C SER A 473 1.33 -9.09 -19.46
N GLU A 474 0.76 -8.87 -20.66
CA GLU A 474 -0.62 -8.41 -20.87
C GLU A 474 -1.64 -9.20 -20.02
N ASP A 475 -1.32 -10.48 -19.71
CA ASP A 475 -2.10 -11.39 -18.86
C ASP A 475 -2.37 -10.89 -17.43
N SER A 476 -1.60 -9.92 -16.91
CA SER A 476 -1.81 -9.41 -15.54
C SER A 476 -3.16 -8.70 -15.37
N ASN A 477 -3.85 -8.34 -16.46
CA ASN A 477 -5.04 -7.51 -16.44
C ASN A 477 -6.34 -8.28 -16.68
N TYR A 478 -6.28 -9.51 -17.20
CA TYR A 478 -7.47 -10.36 -17.35
C TYR A 478 -8.23 -10.59 -16.04
N PRO A 479 -7.57 -10.82 -14.89
CA PRO A 479 -8.26 -10.94 -13.60
C PRO A 479 -9.04 -9.67 -13.24
N THR A 480 -8.47 -8.49 -13.50
CA THR A 480 -9.12 -7.20 -13.23
C THR A 480 -10.34 -7.00 -14.12
N LEU A 481 -10.24 -7.30 -15.41
CA LEU A 481 -11.37 -7.23 -16.36
C LEU A 481 -12.51 -8.16 -15.96
N LEU A 482 -12.18 -9.39 -15.62
CA LEU A 482 -13.15 -10.36 -15.15
C LEU A 482 -13.80 -9.92 -13.84
N ARG A 483 -13.02 -9.41 -12.89
CA ARG A 483 -13.52 -8.86 -11.62
C ARG A 483 -14.61 -7.84 -11.88
N HIS A 484 -14.38 -6.87 -12.76
CA HIS A 484 -15.38 -5.84 -13.09
C HIS A 484 -16.70 -6.42 -13.59
N SER A 485 -16.66 -7.51 -14.35
CA SER A 485 -17.86 -8.17 -14.86
C SER A 485 -18.61 -8.90 -13.75
N ILE A 486 -17.88 -9.63 -12.89
CA ILE A 486 -18.47 -10.42 -11.79
C ILE A 486 -19.10 -9.53 -10.72
N ILE A 487 -18.40 -8.48 -10.30
CA ILE A 487 -18.84 -7.61 -9.18
C ILE A 487 -19.89 -6.58 -9.59
N PHE A 488 -20.24 -6.50 -10.88
CA PHE A 488 -21.29 -5.61 -11.34
C PHE A 488 -22.59 -5.92 -10.60
N ARG A 489 -23.27 -4.89 -10.09
CA ARG A 489 -24.49 -5.05 -9.27
C ARG A 489 -25.78 -4.62 -9.98
N GLY A 490 -25.73 -4.34 -11.27
CA GLY A 490 -26.90 -3.95 -12.05
C GLY A 490 -27.71 -5.14 -12.58
N PRO A 491 -28.79 -4.87 -13.33
CA PRO A 491 -29.60 -5.90 -13.98
C PRO A 491 -28.74 -6.84 -14.83
N GLY A 492 -29.09 -8.13 -14.85
CA GLY A 492 -28.36 -9.17 -15.60
C GLY A 492 -27.09 -9.69 -14.93
N SER A 493 -26.67 -9.12 -13.80
CA SER A 493 -25.50 -9.58 -13.04
C SER A 493 -25.78 -10.80 -12.14
N PRO A 494 -24.72 -11.55 -11.76
CA PRO A 494 -24.83 -12.59 -10.72
C PRO A 494 -25.39 -12.04 -9.41
N TYR A 495 -24.90 -10.87 -8.97
CA TYR A 495 -25.33 -10.26 -7.73
C TYR A 495 -26.84 -9.96 -7.74
N SER A 496 -27.36 -9.34 -8.81
CA SER A 496 -28.81 -9.06 -8.91
C SER A 496 -29.64 -10.34 -8.86
N ALA A 497 -29.23 -11.39 -9.60
CA ALA A 497 -29.93 -12.66 -9.65
C ALA A 497 -29.97 -13.38 -8.29
N LEU A 498 -28.87 -13.34 -7.54
CA LEU A 498 -28.79 -13.92 -6.19
C LEU A 498 -29.56 -13.08 -5.17
N ARG A 499 -29.51 -11.75 -5.27
CA ARG A 499 -30.19 -10.81 -4.37
C ARG A 499 -31.70 -10.91 -4.48
N GLU A 500 -32.24 -11.05 -5.69
CA GLU A 500 -33.69 -11.24 -5.92
C GLU A 500 -34.25 -12.50 -5.23
N ARG A 501 -33.40 -13.50 -4.98
CA ARG A 501 -33.74 -14.72 -4.25
C ARG A 501 -33.45 -14.62 -2.75
N GLY A 502 -32.90 -13.48 -2.31
CA GLY A 502 -32.48 -13.28 -0.93
C GLY A 502 -31.32 -14.18 -0.53
N TRP A 503 -30.42 -14.56 -1.45
CA TRP A 503 -29.32 -15.51 -1.20
C TRP A 503 -27.96 -14.84 -0.93
N VAL A 504 -27.78 -13.57 -1.28
CA VAL A 504 -26.49 -12.86 -1.17
C VAL A 504 -26.62 -11.58 -0.36
N ALA A 505 -25.63 -11.32 0.47
CA ALA A 505 -25.41 -10.06 1.19
C ALA A 505 -24.24 -9.26 0.59
N ALA A 506 -23.19 -9.95 0.14
CA ALA A 506 -22.03 -9.34 -0.50
C ALA A 506 -21.46 -10.24 -1.59
N LEU A 507 -20.87 -9.62 -2.62
CA LEU A 507 -20.14 -10.34 -3.68
C LEU A 507 -18.93 -9.49 -4.07
N ASP A 508 -17.75 -10.11 -4.05
CA ASP A 508 -16.50 -9.52 -4.51
C ASP A 508 -15.67 -10.57 -5.25
N ALA A 509 -14.69 -10.12 -6.02
CA ALA A 509 -13.70 -10.97 -6.66
C ALA A 509 -12.34 -10.28 -6.63
N CYS A 510 -11.25 -11.03 -6.46
CA CYS A 510 -9.91 -10.45 -6.37
C CYS A 510 -8.81 -11.45 -6.73
N LEU A 511 -7.59 -10.92 -6.91
CA LEU A 511 -6.38 -11.73 -6.85
C LEU A 511 -5.97 -11.88 -5.38
N ALA A 512 -6.42 -12.94 -4.71
CA ALA A 512 -6.16 -13.18 -3.30
C ALA A 512 -4.67 -13.39 -2.98
N TYR A 513 -3.91 -13.92 -3.94
CA TYR A 513 -2.48 -14.15 -3.82
C TYR A 513 -1.82 -14.17 -5.20
N ALA A 514 -0.65 -13.57 -5.35
CA ALA A 514 0.16 -13.68 -6.55
C ALA A 514 1.61 -14.05 -6.19
N ASN A 515 2.16 -14.99 -6.95
CA ASN A 515 3.56 -15.40 -6.85
C ASN A 515 4.20 -15.44 -8.24
N PRO A 516 4.71 -14.29 -8.72
CA PRO A 516 5.32 -14.22 -10.04
C PRO A 516 6.61 -15.06 -10.13
N HIS A 517 7.24 -15.42 -9.01
CA HIS A 517 8.43 -16.30 -8.98
C HIS A 517 8.11 -17.79 -9.20
N GLU A 518 6.88 -18.21 -8.92
CA GLU A 518 6.38 -19.56 -9.25
C GLU A 518 5.35 -19.53 -10.39
N GLY A 519 5.19 -18.38 -11.05
CA GLY A 519 4.38 -18.18 -12.24
C GLY A 519 2.87 -18.34 -12.04
N HIS A 520 2.34 -18.16 -10.83
CA HIS A 520 0.91 -18.40 -10.55
C HIS A 520 0.29 -17.37 -9.60
N ALA A 521 -1.04 -17.24 -9.66
CA ALA A 521 -1.85 -16.47 -8.73
C ALA A 521 -3.14 -17.22 -8.37
N TYR A 522 -3.77 -16.81 -7.27
CA TYR A 522 -5.07 -17.29 -6.83
C TYR A 522 -6.11 -16.23 -7.18
N PHE A 523 -7.04 -16.58 -8.06
CA PHE A 523 -8.23 -15.80 -8.29
C PHE A 523 -9.32 -16.29 -7.33
N GLU A 524 -9.96 -15.35 -6.64
CA GLU A 524 -10.98 -15.60 -5.64
C GLU A 524 -12.27 -14.88 -6.02
N ILE A 525 -13.40 -15.57 -5.86
CA ILE A 525 -14.72 -14.96 -5.74
C ILE A 525 -15.20 -15.23 -4.32
N CYS A 526 -15.55 -14.17 -3.60
CA CYS A 526 -16.06 -14.23 -2.23
C CYS A 526 -17.52 -13.80 -2.23
N ILE A 527 -18.38 -14.58 -1.58
CA ILE A 527 -19.81 -14.34 -1.46
C ILE A 527 -20.19 -14.39 0.01
N GLY A 528 -20.66 -13.27 0.54
CA GLY A 528 -21.37 -13.25 1.81
C GLY A 528 -22.80 -13.74 1.58
N LEU A 529 -23.17 -14.85 2.21
CA LEU A 529 -24.47 -15.49 2.06
C LEU A 529 -25.44 -15.04 3.16
N THR A 530 -26.72 -14.98 2.81
CA THR A 530 -27.77 -14.98 3.83
C THR A 530 -27.95 -16.40 4.39
N GLU A 531 -28.74 -16.57 5.46
CA GLU A 531 -29.11 -17.91 5.93
C GLU A 531 -29.77 -18.73 4.81
N ALA A 532 -30.71 -18.13 4.07
CA ALA A 532 -31.35 -18.79 2.92
C ALA A 532 -30.33 -19.17 1.84
N GLY A 533 -29.38 -18.27 1.55
CA GLY A 533 -28.30 -18.51 0.58
C GLY A 533 -27.36 -19.64 1.00
N PHE A 534 -27.07 -19.76 2.30
CA PHE A 534 -26.26 -20.85 2.85
C PHE A 534 -26.89 -22.22 2.59
N TYR A 535 -28.20 -22.38 2.82
CA TYR A 535 -28.87 -23.64 2.52
C TYR A 535 -29.04 -23.91 1.02
N HIS A 536 -28.91 -22.88 0.18
CA HIS A 536 -28.96 -22.98 -1.29
C HIS A 536 -27.60 -22.77 -1.95
N TRP A 537 -26.49 -23.01 -1.25
CA TRP A 537 -25.15 -22.68 -1.73
C TRP A 537 -24.81 -23.36 -3.07
N GLU A 538 -25.32 -24.57 -3.33
CA GLU A 538 -25.17 -25.24 -4.63
C GLU A 538 -25.83 -24.42 -5.75
N ALA A 539 -27.05 -23.92 -5.54
CA ALA A 539 -27.72 -23.07 -6.50
C ALA A 539 -27.01 -21.73 -6.67
N VAL A 540 -26.44 -21.16 -5.60
CA VAL A 540 -25.61 -19.94 -5.66
C VAL A 540 -24.40 -20.15 -6.57
N VAL A 541 -23.67 -21.26 -6.39
CA VAL A 541 -22.55 -21.63 -7.26
C VAL A 541 -23.01 -21.79 -8.71
N GLN A 542 -24.20 -22.36 -8.94
CA GLN A 542 -24.72 -22.56 -10.29
C GLN A 542 -24.98 -21.22 -11.00
N VAL A 543 -25.49 -20.20 -10.31
CA VAL A 543 -25.66 -18.85 -10.90
C VAL A 543 -24.32 -18.28 -11.39
N LEU A 544 -23.25 -18.43 -10.61
CA LEU A 544 -21.92 -17.96 -11.01
C LEU A 544 -21.35 -18.76 -12.19
N GLU A 545 -21.56 -20.07 -12.20
CA GLU A 545 -21.17 -20.88 -13.35
C GLU A 545 -21.92 -20.53 -14.61
N ASP A 546 -23.23 -20.31 -14.52
CA ASP A 546 -24.05 -19.89 -15.66
C ASP A 546 -23.53 -18.56 -16.20
N TYR A 547 -23.13 -17.64 -15.32
CA TYR A 547 -22.53 -16.37 -15.72
C TYR A 547 -21.16 -16.53 -16.39
N LEU A 548 -20.27 -17.36 -15.83
CA LEU A 548 -18.98 -17.69 -16.45
C LEU A 548 -19.19 -18.39 -17.81
N ALA A 549 -20.22 -19.22 -17.93
CA ALA A 549 -20.60 -19.84 -19.20
C ALA A 549 -21.10 -18.81 -20.22
N VAL A 550 -21.87 -17.79 -19.80
CA VAL A 550 -22.25 -16.66 -20.67
C VAL A 550 -21.02 -15.90 -21.17
N LEU A 551 -20.07 -15.57 -20.27
CA LEU A 551 -18.80 -14.92 -20.62
C LEU A 551 -17.96 -15.75 -21.60
N HIS A 552 -17.99 -17.09 -21.48
CA HIS A 552 -17.27 -17.98 -22.38
C HIS A 552 -17.98 -18.19 -23.74
N GLN A 553 -19.31 -18.26 -23.75
CA GLN A 553 -20.10 -18.54 -24.97
C GLN A 553 -20.29 -17.31 -25.86
N THR A 554 -20.33 -16.11 -25.27
CA THR A 554 -20.52 -14.85 -25.98
C THR A 554 -19.24 -14.02 -25.83
N PRO A 555 -18.47 -13.78 -26.91
CA PRO A 555 -17.31 -12.90 -26.85
C PRO A 555 -17.72 -11.52 -26.32
N VAL A 556 -16.99 -11.03 -25.31
CA VAL A 556 -17.16 -9.66 -24.83
C VAL A 556 -16.78 -8.72 -25.97
N ALA A 557 -17.65 -7.77 -26.30
CA ALA A 557 -17.41 -6.83 -27.39
C ALA A 557 -16.11 -6.04 -27.15
N ALA A 558 -15.33 -5.82 -28.21
CA ALA A 558 -14.07 -5.08 -28.12
C ALA A 558 -14.26 -3.69 -27.49
N ASP A 559 -15.35 -3.01 -27.79
CA ASP A 559 -15.69 -1.70 -27.22
C ASP A 559 -15.89 -1.76 -25.69
N VAL A 560 -16.40 -2.88 -25.15
CA VAL A 560 -16.56 -3.08 -23.71
C VAL A 560 -15.19 -3.31 -23.05
N LEU A 561 -14.32 -4.11 -23.67
CA LEU A 561 -12.95 -4.30 -23.17
C LEU A 561 -12.13 -3.01 -23.20
N ASP A 562 -12.22 -2.24 -24.29
CA ASP A 562 -11.62 -0.91 -24.43
C ASP A 562 -12.12 0.05 -23.34
N SER A 563 -13.42 -0.01 -23.04
CA SER A 563 -14.02 0.80 -21.99
C SER A 563 -13.37 0.60 -20.61
N PHE A 564 -13.00 -0.63 -20.26
CA PHE A 564 -12.32 -0.93 -19.00
C PHE A 564 -10.90 -0.37 -18.98
N VAL A 565 -10.14 -0.57 -20.04
CA VAL A 565 -8.77 -0.03 -20.15
C VAL A 565 -8.78 1.49 -20.08
N ARG A 566 -9.75 2.16 -20.72
CA ARG A 566 -9.93 3.61 -20.62
C ARG A 566 -10.23 4.10 -19.21
N MET A 567 -11.06 3.37 -18.45
CA MET A 567 -11.32 3.71 -17.04
C MET A 567 -10.05 3.57 -16.20
N GLU A 568 -9.26 2.51 -16.38
CA GLU A 568 -8.01 2.31 -15.65
C GLU A 568 -6.95 3.36 -16.03
N HIS A 569 -6.85 3.72 -17.31
CA HIS A 569 -5.99 4.84 -17.75
C HIS A 569 -6.38 6.14 -17.08
N ALA A 570 -7.67 6.49 -17.09
CA ALA A 570 -8.12 7.73 -16.47
C ALA A 570 -7.77 7.80 -14.98
N LYS A 571 -7.93 6.69 -14.25
CA LYS A 571 -7.57 6.58 -12.83
C LYS A 571 -6.05 6.71 -12.62
N ALA A 572 -5.24 6.04 -13.45
CA ALA A 572 -3.77 6.12 -13.35
C ALA A 572 -3.22 7.53 -13.66
N GLN A 573 -3.99 8.37 -14.35
CA GLN A 573 -3.64 9.77 -14.58
C GLN A 573 -4.00 10.71 -13.42
N LEU A 574 -4.75 10.25 -12.42
CA LEU A 574 -4.98 11.03 -11.22
C LEU A 574 -3.71 11.02 -10.37
N PRO A 575 -3.27 12.18 -9.84
CA PRO A 575 -2.30 12.16 -8.78
C PRO A 575 -2.91 11.42 -7.58
N ASP A 576 -2.06 10.83 -6.78
CA ASP A 576 -2.48 10.09 -5.60
C ASP A 576 -3.14 11.04 -4.59
N THR A 577 -4.47 11.18 -4.69
CA THR A 577 -5.30 12.12 -3.92
C THR A 577 -6.21 11.44 -2.92
N ASN A 578 -6.06 10.13 -2.72
CA ASN A 578 -7.00 9.34 -1.89
C ASN A 578 -6.92 9.62 -0.38
N GLY A 579 -6.12 10.60 0.04
CA GLY A 579 -5.90 10.88 1.45
C GLY A 579 -4.78 10.04 2.04
N ASP A 580 -4.14 9.21 1.23
CA ASP A 580 -2.97 8.42 1.57
C ASP A 580 -1.86 9.34 2.10
N SER A 581 -1.29 8.93 3.23
CA SER A 581 -0.21 9.65 3.88
C SER A 581 1.03 9.71 2.96
N VAL A 582 1.96 10.62 3.22
CA VAL A 582 3.21 10.65 2.41
C VAL A 582 3.97 9.33 2.61
N MET A 583 3.87 8.74 3.80
CA MET A 583 4.44 7.43 4.16
C MET A 583 3.89 6.30 3.30
N GLU A 584 2.57 6.17 3.20
CA GLU A 584 1.89 5.13 2.42
C GLU A 584 2.28 5.20 0.94
N ARG A 585 2.29 6.41 0.37
CA ARG A 585 2.72 6.61 -1.02
C ARG A 585 4.16 6.17 -1.27
N VAL A 586 5.12 6.56 -0.40
CA VAL A 586 6.52 6.15 -0.60
C VAL A 586 6.73 4.65 -0.39
N GLN A 587 5.93 4.03 0.47
CA GLN A 587 5.92 2.58 0.71
C GLN A 587 5.43 1.82 -0.51
N THR A 588 4.26 2.19 -1.03
CA THR A 588 3.68 1.58 -2.23
C THR A 588 4.65 1.65 -3.40
N ILE A 589 5.24 2.83 -3.65
CA ILE A 589 6.24 2.98 -4.71
C ILE A 589 7.50 2.15 -4.45
N ALA A 590 7.96 2.02 -3.19
CA ALA A 590 9.14 1.22 -2.86
C ALA A 590 8.92 -0.27 -3.14
N VAL A 591 7.70 -0.78 -2.88
CA VAL A 591 7.28 -2.15 -3.25
C VAL A 591 7.15 -2.29 -4.76
N GLU A 592 6.54 -1.32 -5.45
CA GLU A 592 6.39 -1.34 -6.91
C GLU A 592 7.73 -1.26 -7.66
N MET A 593 8.76 -0.67 -7.06
CA MET A 593 10.13 -0.77 -7.58
C MET A 593 10.68 -2.21 -7.60
N LEU A 594 10.06 -3.17 -6.92
CA LEU A 594 10.42 -4.58 -7.03
C LEU A 594 9.82 -5.25 -8.27
N SER A 595 8.77 -4.66 -8.86
CA SER A 595 8.10 -5.16 -10.05
C SER A 595 9.03 -5.12 -11.29
N PRO A 596 8.87 -6.05 -12.25
CA PRO A 596 9.73 -6.13 -13.44
C PRO A 596 9.34 -5.22 -14.60
N TYR A 597 8.23 -4.48 -14.49
CA TYR A 597 7.82 -3.58 -15.55
C TYR A 597 8.77 -2.37 -15.68
N SER A 598 8.67 -1.65 -16.80
CA SER A 598 9.56 -0.53 -17.11
C SER A 598 9.60 0.51 -15.97
N ARG A 599 10.82 0.96 -15.61
CA ARG A 599 11.03 2.01 -14.60
C ARG A 599 10.35 3.33 -14.94
N ARG A 600 9.94 3.50 -16.21
CA ARG A 600 9.09 4.61 -16.65
C ARG A 600 7.77 4.66 -15.87
N HIS A 601 7.16 3.51 -15.54
CA HIS A 601 5.83 3.42 -14.93
C HIS A 601 5.85 3.23 -13.41
N VAL A 602 7.00 3.48 -12.77
CA VAL A 602 7.19 3.21 -11.33
C VAL A 602 6.26 4.03 -10.42
N VAL A 603 5.81 5.20 -10.89
CA VAL A 603 4.91 6.10 -10.14
C VAL A 603 3.44 5.86 -10.51
N THR A 604 3.14 5.69 -11.80
CA THR A 604 1.75 5.54 -12.28
C THR A 604 1.22 4.12 -12.19
N GLY A 605 2.08 3.15 -11.91
CA GLY A 605 1.79 1.73 -12.16
C GLY A 605 1.74 1.42 -13.65
N TYR A 606 1.71 0.13 -13.98
CA TYR A 606 1.54 -0.32 -15.37
C TYR A 606 0.05 -0.47 -15.70
N VAL A 607 -0.41 0.30 -16.69
CA VAL A 607 -1.73 0.12 -17.32
C VAL A 607 -1.51 -0.24 -18.79
N PRO A 608 -2.14 -1.31 -19.32
CA PRO A 608 -2.00 -1.70 -20.72
C PRO A 608 -2.37 -0.59 -21.68
N ALA A 609 -1.56 -0.36 -22.72
CA ALA A 609 -1.87 0.65 -23.73
C ALA A 609 -3.15 0.35 -24.52
N THR A 610 -3.52 -0.93 -24.66
CA THR A 610 -4.69 -1.39 -25.43
C THR A 610 -5.43 -2.49 -24.67
N ALA A 611 -6.73 -2.59 -24.93
CA ALA A 611 -7.53 -3.73 -24.50
C ALA A 611 -7.03 -5.04 -25.15
N PRO A 612 -7.20 -6.18 -24.45
CA PRO A 612 -6.89 -7.47 -25.04
C PRO A 612 -7.87 -7.83 -26.15
N ASP A 613 -7.43 -8.76 -27.02
CA ASP A 613 -8.32 -9.35 -28.01
C ASP A 613 -9.47 -10.13 -27.33
N PRO A 614 -10.73 -9.98 -27.79
CA PRO A 614 -11.87 -10.69 -27.24
C PRO A 614 -11.71 -12.22 -27.19
N GLU A 615 -11.05 -12.82 -28.18
CA GLU A 615 -10.84 -14.27 -28.24
C GLU A 615 -9.78 -14.73 -27.24
N ASP A 616 -8.72 -13.94 -27.03
CA ASP A 616 -7.70 -14.22 -26.02
C ASP A 616 -8.29 -14.10 -24.61
N PHE A 617 -9.10 -13.08 -24.35
CA PHE A 617 -9.83 -12.96 -23.10
C PHE A 617 -10.78 -14.14 -22.88
N ARG A 618 -11.53 -14.55 -23.91
CA ARG A 618 -12.42 -15.72 -23.87
C ARG A 618 -11.65 -17.02 -23.56
N ALA A 619 -10.50 -17.21 -24.19
CA ALA A 619 -9.62 -18.36 -23.95
C ALA A 619 -9.05 -18.35 -22.52
N TRP A 620 -8.77 -17.17 -21.96
CA TRP A 620 -8.36 -17.03 -20.57
C TRP A 620 -9.52 -17.37 -19.60
N VAL A 621 -10.74 -16.87 -19.85
CA VAL A 621 -11.94 -17.21 -19.07
C VAL A 621 -12.25 -18.72 -19.09
N GLU A 622 -11.95 -19.41 -20.18
CA GLU A 622 -12.09 -20.87 -20.25
C GLU A 622 -11.27 -21.59 -19.15
N GLN A 623 -10.13 -21.03 -18.74
CA GLN A 623 -9.26 -21.64 -17.73
C GLN A 623 -9.93 -21.72 -16.36
N ILE A 624 -10.77 -20.75 -16.02
CA ILE A 624 -11.51 -20.68 -14.75
C ILE A 624 -12.93 -21.25 -14.84
N THR A 625 -13.47 -21.44 -16.06
CA THR A 625 -14.79 -22.06 -16.26
C THR A 625 -14.77 -23.58 -15.99
N ARG A 626 -13.59 -24.20 -15.96
CA ARG A 626 -13.44 -25.64 -15.74
C ARG A 626 -13.67 -26.01 -14.27
N ARG A 627 -14.82 -26.60 -13.94
CA ARG A 627 -15.17 -27.13 -12.61
C ARG A 627 -14.05 -27.94 -11.94
N GLN A 628 -13.36 -28.79 -12.70
CA GLN A 628 -12.29 -29.65 -12.19
C GLN A 628 -11.06 -28.88 -11.67
N LYS A 629 -10.96 -27.57 -11.92
CA LYS A 629 -9.81 -26.74 -11.54
C LYS A 629 -10.09 -25.75 -10.40
N ARG A 630 -11.25 -25.85 -9.74
CA ARG A 630 -11.61 -24.95 -8.64
C ARG A 630 -11.61 -25.64 -7.28
N ARG A 631 -11.60 -24.82 -6.23
CA ARG A 631 -11.99 -25.20 -4.87
C ARG A 631 -13.13 -24.31 -4.41
N ILE A 632 -14.11 -24.90 -3.74
CA ILE A 632 -15.17 -24.17 -3.03
C ILE A 632 -14.89 -24.31 -1.54
N MET A 633 -14.92 -23.21 -0.80
CA MET A 633 -14.92 -23.22 0.66
C MET A 633 -16.24 -22.66 1.17
N LEU A 634 -16.96 -23.43 1.97
CA LEU A 634 -18.18 -22.98 2.64
C LEU A 634 -17.85 -22.79 4.12
N VAL A 635 -18.13 -21.60 4.64
CA VAL A 635 -17.74 -21.16 5.98
C VAL A 635 -19.00 -20.83 6.77
N ALA A 636 -19.18 -21.46 7.94
CA ALA A 636 -20.29 -21.18 8.85
C ALA A 636 -20.00 -21.58 10.30
N TYR A 637 -20.67 -20.90 11.23
CA TYR A 637 -20.46 -21.04 12.67
C TYR A 637 -21.27 -22.19 13.29
N TRP A 638 -22.58 -22.22 13.04
CA TRP A 638 -23.52 -23.01 13.83
C TRP A 638 -23.50 -24.49 13.45
N ARG A 639 -23.45 -25.36 14.47
CA ARG A 639 -23.44 -26.82 14.27
C ARG A 639 -24.69 -27.32 13.54
N ASP A 640 -25.85 -26.80 13.93
CA ASP A 640 -27.14 -27.23 13.39
C ASP A 640 -27.28 -26.89 11.89
N GLU A 641 -26.61 -25.84 11.42
CA GLU A 641 -26.56 -25.49 9.99
C GLU A 641 -25.85 -26.58 9.18
N TRP A 642 -24.74 -27.10 9.70
CA TRP A 642 -24.02 -28.23 9.09
C TRP A 642 -24.84 -29.51 9.09
N GLU A 643 -25.51 -29.82 10.20
CA GLU A 643 -26.37 -31.00 10.31
C GLU A 643 -27.53 -30.96 9.32
N LYS A 644 -28.15 -29.78 9.11
CA LYS A 644 -29.19 -29.57 8.09
C LYS A 644 -28.68 -29.78 6.65
N LEU A 645 -27.41 -29.46 6.39
CA LEU A 645 -26.74 -29.77 5.11
C LEU A 645 -26.30 -31.24 4.99
N GLY A 646 -26.50 -32.06 6.04
CA GLY A 646 -26.03 -33.45 6.08
C GLY A 646 -24.53 -33.59 6.29
N VAL A 647 -23.84 -32.52 6.72
CA VAL A 647 -22.42 -32.53 7.06
C VAL A 647 -22.28 -32.89 8.54
N VAL A 648 -21.68 -34.05 8.83
CA VAL A 648 -21.48 -34.50 10.21
C VAL A 648 -20.35 -33.68 10.84
N VAL A 649 -20.67 -32.94 11.90
CA VAL A 649 -19.69 -32.21 12.71
C VAL A 649 -19.24 -33.09 13.88
N ASP A 650 -18.08 -33.71 13.73
CA ASP A 650 -17.46 -34.60 14.72
C ASP A 650 -15.92 -34.51 14.73
N ASP A 651 -15.26 -35.47 15.36
CA ASP A 651 -13.80 -35.56 15.49
C ASP A 651 -13.08 -35.90 14.17
N THR A 652 -13.81 -36.15 13.06
CA THR A 652 -13.21 -36.35 11.73
C THR A 652 -12.76 -35.05 11.07
N TRP A 653 -13.22 -33.89 11.56
CA TRP A 653 -12.77 -32.60 11.07
C TRP A 653 -11.31 -32.36 11.44
N GLU A 654 -10.49 -32.17 10.42
CA GLU A 654 -9.07 -31.84 10.55
C GLU A 654 -8.90 -30.43 11.14
N THR A 655 -7.74 -30.17 11.72
CA THR A 655 -7.37 -28.86 12.26
C THR A 655 -6.09 -28.38 11.59
N ALA A 656 -6.18 -27.30 10.81
CA ALA A 656 -5.01 -26.69 10.21
C ALA A 656 -4.10 -26.08 11.29
N PRO A 657 -2.77 -26.22 11.17
CA PRO A 657 -1.82 -25.55 12.07
C PRO A 657 -1.92 -24.02 11.93
N GLY A 658 -1.29 -23.28 12.84
CA GLY A 658 -1.40 -21.82 12.88
C GLY A 658 -2.68 -21.39 13.59
N TYR A 659 -3.72 -21.02 12.82
CA TYR A 659 -4.99 -20.50 13.34
C TYR A 659 -5.91 -21.55 14.00
N GLY A 660 -5.62 -22.85 13.87
CA GLY A 660 -6.48 -23.91 14.41
C GLY A 660 -7.81 -24.03 13.66
N THR A 661 -7.82 -23.70 12.36
CA THR A 661 -9.03 -23.75 11.52
C THR A 661 -9.49 -25.18 11.39
N ARG A 662 -10.73 -25.47 11.83
CA ARG A 662 -11.32 -26.80 11.67
C ARG A 662 -11.99 -26.91 10.31
N PHE A 663 -11.69 -27.97 9.57
CA PHE A 663 -12.23 -28.16 8.22
C PHE A 663 -12.38 -29.64 7.86
N VAL A 664 -13.15 -29.90 6.81
CA VAL A 664 -13.20 -31.22 6.17
C VAL A 664 -13.25 -31.04 4.65
N VAL A 665 -12.48 -31.86 3.93
CA VAL A 665 -12.40 -31.84 2.47
C VAL A 665 -13.28 -32.94 1.91
N SER A 666 -14.15 -32.59 0.97
CA SER A 666 -14.97 -33.54 0.20
C SER A 666 -14.80 -33.29 -1.30
N LYS A 667 -15.14 -34.29 -2.11
CA LYS A 667 -15.27 -34.08 -3.56
C LYS A 667 -16.50 -33.24 -3.84
N GLU A 668 -16.37 -32.33 -4.81
CA GLU A 668 -17.50 -31.54 -5.25
C GLU A 668 -18.63 -32.47 -5.74
N PRO A 669 -19.84 -32.37 -5.18
CA PRO A 669 -20.95 -33.19 -5.63
C PRO A 669 -21.32 -32.81 -7.08
N PRO A 670 -21.88 -33.74 -7.87
CA PRO A 670 -22.44 -33.38 -9.14
C PRO A 670 -23.60 -32.40 -8.89
N MET A 671 -23.45 -31.16 -9.35
CA MET A 671 -24.49 -30.15 -9.17
C MET A 671 -25.81 -30.63 -9.75
N LYS A 672 -26.86 -30.61 -8.93
CA LYS A 672 -28.22 -30.88 -9.40
C LYS A 672 -28.61 -29.73 -10.32
N SER A 673 -28.97 -30.02 -11.57
CA SER A 673 -29.62 -29.03 -12.41
C SER A 673 -31.01 -28.80 -11.81
N ASP A 674 -31.14 -27.86 -10.90
CA ASP A 674 -32.47 -27.48 -10.43
C ASP A 674 -33.20 -26.88 -11.61
N SER A 675 -34.28 -27.53 -12.05
CA SER A 675 -35.11 -27.03 -13.15
C SER A 675 -35.81 -25.72 -12.81
N ASP A 676 -35.81 -25.33 -11.53
CA ASP A 676 -36.26 -24.02 -11.04
C ASP A 676 -35.19 -22.92 -11.24
N CYS A 677 -33.96 -23.30 -11.57
CA CYS A 677 -32.88 -22.40 -11.99
C CYS A 677 -33.02 -22.06 -13.49
N ALA A 678 -34.09 -21.37 -13.86
CA ALA A 678 -34.23 -20.73 -15.17
C ALA A 678 -33.33 -19.48 -15.27
N THR A 679 -32.04 -19.61 -14.96
CA THR A 679 -31.07 -18.52 -14.70
C THR A 679 -30.36 -18.02 -15.95
N ALA A 680 -30.09 -18.88 -16.92
CA ALA A 680 -29.35 -18.51 -18.13
C ALA A 680 -30.06 -17.45 -19.00
N SER A 681 -31.39 -17.34 -18.95
CA SER A 681 -32.13 -16.33 -19.74
C SER A 681 -32.13 -14.93 -19.13
N ALA A 682 -31.77 -14.79 -17.85
CA ALA A 682 -31.78 -13.51 -17.14
C ALA A 682 -30.38 -12.91 -16.94
N LEU A 683 -29.32 -13.72 -17.04
CA LEU A 683 -27.94 -13.26 -16.95
C LEU A 683 -27.47 -12.66 -18.27
N SER A 684 -26.79 -11.52 -18.20
CA SER A 684 -26.23 -10.85 -19.38
C SER A 684 -24.89 -10.19 -19.06
N LEU A 685 -24.08 -9.98 -20.09
CA LEU A 685 -22.87 -9.18 -19.98
C LEU A 685 -23.25 -7.73 -19.63
N PRO A 686 -22.40 -7.01 -18.87
CA PRO A 686 -22.61 -5.60 -18.63
C PRO A 686 -22.51 -4.81 -19.92
N ASP A 687 -23.37 -3.80 -20.06
CA ASP A 687 -23.27 -2.79 -21.12
C ASP A 687 -22.05 -1.90 -20.92
N ILE A 688 -21.70 -1.11 -21.94
CA ILE A 688 -20.67 -0.08 -21.84
C ILE A 688 -21.05 0.88 -20.71
N ASN A 689 -20.11 1.09 -19.79
CA ASN A 689 -20.31 1.98 -18.66
C ASN A 689 -20.56 3.43 -19.15
N PRO A 690 -21.70 4.07 -18.82
CA PRO A 690 -22.02 5.41 -19.31
C PRO A 690 -21.22 6.53 -18.63
N PHE A 691 -20.50 6.24 -17.54
CA PHE A 691 -19.81 7.23 -16.72
C PHE A 691 -18.30 7.30 -16.96
N ILE A 692 -17.80 6.70 -18.05
CA ILE A 692 -16.39 6.76 -18.43
C ILE A 692 -16.02 8.22 -18.71
N THR A 693 -14.97 8.71 -18.05
CA THR A 693 -14.48 10.08 -18.26
C THR A 693 -13.72 10.20 -19.57
N ASP A 694 -14.05 11.23 -20.35
CA ASP A 694 -13.37 11.55 -21.61
C ASP A 694 -12.52 12.83 -21.48
N ASP A 695 -12.87 13.69 -20.52
CA ASP A 695 -12.22 14.96 -20.27
C ASP A 695 -11.58 15.00 -18.88
N LEU A 696 -10.25 15.04 -18.85
CA LEU A 696 -9.45 15.22 -17.63
C LEU A 696 -8.96 16.66 -17.46
N SER A 697 -9.51 17.62 -18.19
CA SER A 697 -9.03 19.01 -18.18
C SER A 697 -9.46 19.78 -16.92
N LEU A 698 -8.56 20.63 -16.45
CA LEU A 698 -8.88 21.62 -15.42
C LEU A 698 -9.58 22.82 -16.04
N LEU A 699 -10.61 23.30 -15.36
CA LEU A 699 -11.25 24.56 -15.72
C LEU A 699 -10.24 25.73 -15.68
N PRO A 700 -10.30 26.71 -16.59
CA PRO A 700 -9.44 27.88 -16.54
C PRO A 700 -9.58 28.65 -15.22
N MET A 701 -8.52 29.33 -14.80
CA MET A 701 -8.63 30.36 -13.77
C MET A 701 -9.34 31.59 -14.39
N PHE A 702 -10.48 31.99 -13.83
CA PHE A 702 -11.18 33.20 -14.24
C PHE A 702 -10.92 34.34 -13.23
N GLU A 703 -10.93 35.58 -13.70
CA GLU A 703 -10.83 36.77 -12.85
C GLU A 703 -12.00 36.79 -11.83
N ASN A 704 -11.71 37.10 -10.55
CA ASN A 704 -12.62 37.08 -9.39
C ASN A 704 -12.99 35.72 -8.76
N THR A 705 -12.26 34.63 -9.05
CA THR A 705 -12.47 33.36 -8.32
C THR A 705 -11.66 33.37 -7.02
N GLU A 706 -12.21 33.96 -5.95
CA GLU A 706 -11.60 33.89 -4.62
C GLU A 706 -11.55 32.44 -4.13
N ALA A 707 -10.46 32.07 -3.45
CA ALA A 707 -10.24 30.76 -2.81
C ALA A 707 -11.20 30.48 -1.63
N GLU A 708 -12.13 31.41 -1.37
CA GLU A 708 -13.01 31.41 -0.22
C GLU A 708 -14.33 30.68 -0.49
N LEU A 709 -14.97 30.24 0.58
CA LEU A 709 -16.25 29.56 0.54
C LEU A 709 -17.35 30.56 0.18
N GLN A 710 -18.06 30.32 -0.93
CA GLN A 710 -19.12 31.20 -1.43
C GLN A 710 -20.49 30.58 -1.19
N GLN A 711 -21.46 31.40 -0.78
CA GLN A 711 -22.86 30.98 -0.73
C GLN A 711 -23.55 31.33 -2.04
N LEU A 712 -23.85 30.34 -2.89
CA LEU A 712 -24.48 30.55 -4.20
C LEU A 712 -26.00 30.74 -4.10
N ALA A 713 -26.62 30.08 -3.13
CA ALA A 713 -28.05 30.21 -2.84
C ALA A 713 -28.29 30.16 -1.34
N GLY A 714 -29.23 30.96 -0.84
CA GLY A 714 -29.54 31.04 0.59
C GLY A 714 -30.89 31.69 0.87
N GLN A 715 -31.95 30.89 1.07
CA GLN A 715 -33.27 31.37 1.48
C GLN A 715 -34.01 30.29 2.29
N SER A 716 -34.71 30.69 3.36
CA SER A 716 -35.70 29.88 4.09
C SER A 716 -35.30 28.42 4.33
N GLY A 717 -34.23 28.17 5.09
CA GLY A 717 -33.81 26.80 5.40
C GLY A 717 -33.13 26.04 4.27
N ARG A 718 -32.85 26.67 3.12
CA ARG A 718 -32.01 26.11 2.05
C ARG A 718 -30.74 26.93 1.89
N SER A 719 -29.61 26.24 1.71
CA SER A 719 -28.35 26.88 1.34
C SER A 719 -27.51 25.99 0.43
N ILE A 720 -26.89 26.60 -0.57
CA ILE A 720 -25.87 25.96 -1.40
C ILE A 720 -24.57 26.74 -1.20
N TRP A 721 -23.56 26.01 -0.78
CA TRP A 721 -22.20 26.49 -0.61
C TRP A 721 -21.33 25.92 -1.72
N TYR A 722 -20.39 26.71 -2.19
CA TYR A 722 -19.47 26.35 -3.26
C TYR A 722 -18.08 26.83 -2.92
N LYS A 723 -17.09 25.99 -3.18
CA LYS A 723 -15.69 26.37 -3.12
C LYS A 723 -14.96 25.74 -4.29
N ARG A 724 -14.26 26.54 -5.07
CA ARG A 724 -13.39 26.01 -6.11
C ARG A 724 -12.15 25.38 -5.49
N ASP A 725 -11.68 24.27 -6.04
CA ASP A 725 -10.34 23.79 -5.68
C ASP A 725 -9.26 24.65 -6.35
N VAL A 726 -8.40 25.24 -5.50
CA VAL A 726 -7.23 26.02 -5.90
C VAL A 726 -5.93 25.40 -5.35
N GLN A 727 -6.05 24.36 -4.54
CA GLN A 727 -4.94 23.74 -3.83
C GLN A 727 -4.45 22.52 -4.60
N HIS A 728 -5.33 21.56 -4.86
CA HIS A 728 -4.94 20.28 -5.45
C HIS A 728 -4.91 20.36 -6.97
N LEU A 729 -5.80 21.16 -7.58
CA LEU A 729 -5.93 21.35 -9.02
C LEU A 729 -6.00 20.00 -9.77
N VAL A 730 -6.96 19.18 -9.36
CA VAL A 730 -7.25 17.86 -9.98
C VAL A 730 -8.59 17.89 -10.72
N PRO A 731 -8.82 17.03 -11.72
CA PRO A 731 -10.08 16.98 -12.48
C PRO A 731 -11.19 16.28 -11.69
N LEU A 732 -11.21 16.46 -10.37
CA LEU A 732 -12.16 15.85 -9.45
C LEU A 732 -13.10 16.91 -8.88
N ALA A 733 -14.30 16.48 -8.55
CA ALA A 733 -15.29 17.28 -7.88
C ALA A 733 -16.01 16.46 -6.80
N TYR A 734 -16.56 17.17 -5.83
CA TYR A 734 -17.25 16.63 -4.67
C TYR A 734 -18.53 17.42 -4.46
N VAL A 735 -19.67 16.74 -4.35
CA VAL A 735 -20.96 17.33 -4.03
C VAL A 735 -21.59 16.56 -2.87
N VAL A 736 -22.12 17.29 -1.89
CA VAL A 736 -22.86 16.71 -0.77
C VAL A 736 -24.11 17.53 -0.45
N GLY A 737 -25.26 16.87 -0.49
CA GLY A 737 -26.54 17.39 -0.04
C GLY A 737 -26.93 16.73 1.28
N ARG A 738 -27.33 17.55 2.26
CA ARG A 738 -27.92 17.10 3.53
C ARG A 738 -29.29 17.68 3.73
N SER A 739 -30.23 16.88 4.20
CA SER A 739 -31.58 17.31 4.52
C SER A 739 -32.01 16.82 5.90
N TRP A 740 -32.63 17.73 6.65
CA TRP A 740 -33.17 17.47 7.98
C TRP A 740 -34.65 17.78 7.98
N SER A 741 -35.46 16.84 8.46
CA SER A 741 -36.87 17.05 8.75
C SER A 741 -37.15 16.63 10.19
N PRO A 742 -38.01 17.36 10.94
CA PRO A 742 -38.43 16.92 12.28
C PRO A 742 -39.18 15.59 12.23
N ARG A 743 -39.60 15.13 11.04
CA ARG A 743 -40.30 13.86 10.82
C ARG A 743 -39.37 12.67 10.59
N LEU A 744 -38.05 12.87 10.46
CA LEU A 744 -37.12 11.78 10.15
C LEU A 744 -37.07 10.72 11.24
N SER A 745 -37.13 11.14 12.50
CA SER A 745 -37.00 10.23 13.64
C SER A 745 -37.85 10.65 14.84
N SER A 746 -39.01 11.30 14.57
CA SER A 746 -39.94 11.76 15.61
C SER A 746 -40.58 10.64 16.41
N SER A 747 -40.62 9.43 15.86
CA SER A 747 -41.10 8.20 16.49
C SER A 747 -40.30 7.00 15.94
N PRO A 748 -40.34 5.84 16.60
CA PRO A 748 -39.74 4.60 16.09
C PRO A 748 -40.23 4.25 14.67
N GLU A 749 -41.53 4.39 14.40
CA GLU A 749 -42.10 4.12 13.07
C GLU A 749 -41.56 5.06 12.00
N ALA A 750 -41.41 6.36 12.32
CA ALA A 750 -40.86 7.34 11.40
C ALA A 750 -39.40 7.07 11.06
N PHE A 751 -38.63 6.60 12.04
CA PHE A 751 -37.25 6.15 11.84
C PHE A 751 -37.21 4.93 10.90
N LEU A 752 -38.06 3.93 11.15
CA LEU A 752 -38.17 2.75 10.29
C LEU A 752 -38.57 3.10 8.85
N TYR A 753 -39.55 4.00 8.65
CA TYR A 753 -39.92 4.44 7.30
C TYR A 753 -38.75 5.14 6.58
N SER A 754 -37.98 5.97 7.29
CA SER A 754 -36.78 6.59 6.72
C SER A 754 -35.74 5.56 6.31
N HIS A 755 -35.53 4.55 7.14
CA HIS A 755 -34.59 3.47 6.87
C HIS A 755 -35.05 2.62 5.68
N ILE A 756 -36.30 2.17 5.66
CA ILE A 756 -36.91 1.41 4.55
C ILE A 756 -36.81 2.19 3.23
N LEU A 757 -37.14 3.49 3.24
CA LEU A 757 -37.02 4.35 2.08
C LEU A 757 -35.57 4.46 1.58
N CYS A 758 -34.63 4.68 2.50
CA CYS A 758 -33.20 4.74 2.18
C CYS A 758 -32.71 3.42 1.58
N THR A 759 -33.09 2.28 2.16
CA THR A 759 -32.74 0.94 1.68
C THR A 759 -33.29 0.68 0.29
N ALA A 760 -34.55 1.07 0.03
CA ALA A 760 -35.14 0.95 -1.30
C ALA A 760 -34.42 1.78 -2.37
N ILE A 761 -34.14 3.06 -2.06
CA ILE A 761 -33.37 3.94 -2.96
C ILE A 761 -32.00 3.33 -3.25
N ASN A 762 -31.30 2.86 -2.21
CA ASN A 762 -29.99 2.26 -2.37
C ASN A 762 -30.02 1.00 -3.24
N ARG A 763 -31.05 0.16 -3.09
CA ARG A 763 -31.28 -1.04 -3.90
C ARG A 763 -31.45 -0.71 -5.39
N ASP A 764 -32.23 0.33 -5.70
CA ASP A 764 -32.47 0.76 -7.08
C ASP A 764 -31.20 1.36 -7.71
N LEU A 765 -30.32 1.94 -6.88
CA LEU A 765 -29.07 2.57 -7.30
C LEU A 765 -27.88 1.62 -7.40
N GLU A 766 -27.99 0.34 -7.02
CA GLU A 766 -26.81 -0.56 -6.96
C GLU A 766 -26.07 -0.67 -8.30
N GLY A 767 -26.80 -0.81 -9.41
CA GLY A 767 -26.19 -0.85 -10.75
C GLY A 767 -25.51 0.47 -11.13
N LEU A 768 -26.15 1.59 -10.83
CA LEU A 768 -25.60 2.93 -11.08
C LEU A 768 -24.34 3.17 -10.24
N LYS A 769 -24.37 2.84 -8.94
CA LYS A 769 -23.22 2.93 -8.04
C LYS A 769 -22.05 2.06 -8.50
N SER A 770 -22.36 0.84 -8.95
CA SER A 770 -21.36 -0.08 -9.50
C SER A 770 -20.66 0.52 -10.72
N ASN A 771 -21.42 1.08 -11.66
CA ASN A 771 -20.87 1.75 -12.84
C ASN A 771 -20.09 3.02 -12.48
N ALA A 772 -20.64 3.87 -11.61
CA ALA A 772 -19.94 5.06 -11.15
C ALA A 772 -18.60 4.70 -10.52
N SER A 773 -18.59 3.70 -9.60
CA SER A 773 -17.39 3.26 -8.89
C SER A 773 -16.34 2.70 -9.85
N ALA A 774 -16.76 1.86 -10.80
CA ALA A 774 -15.87 1.36 -11.83
C ALA A 774 -15.24 2.49 -12.68
N ALA A 775 -15.95 3.59 -12.89
CA ALA A 775 -15.46 4.76 -13.63
C ALA A 775 -14.73 5.80 -12.77
N GLY A 776 -14.39 5.49 -11.51
CA GLY A 776 -13.68 6.42 -10.62
C GLY A 776 -14.56 7.49 -9.96
N SER A 777 -15.87 7.26 -9.87
CA SER A 777 -16.81 8.10 -9.15
C SER A 777 -17.50 7.32 -8.03
N ASN A 778 -17.69 7.89 -6.86
CA ASN A 778 -18.43 7.28 -5.78
C ASN A 778 -19.76 8.01 -5.57
N LEU A 779 -20.79 7.27 -5.18
CA LEU A 779 -22.10 7.78 -4.83
C LEU A 779 -22.57 7.06 -3.56
N SER A 780 -22.86 7.83 -2.51
CA SER A 780 -23.50 7.30 -1.31
C SER A 780 -24.77 8.08 -0.99
N ILE A 781 -25.78 7.33 -0.54
CA ILE A 781 -27.04 7.85 -0.02
C ILE A 781 -27.28 7.17 1.31
N GLU A 782 -27.29 7.95 2.36
CA GLU A 782 -27.33 7.47 3.73
C GLU A 782 -28.40 8.20 4.53
N PHE A 783 -28.93 7.49 5.52
CA PHE A 783 -29.80 8.04 6.53
C PHE A 783 -29.18 7.78 7.90
N HIS A 784 -28.92 8.85 8.65
CA HIS A 784 -28.41 8.77 10.01
C HIS A 784 -29.28 9.61 10.95
N CYS A 785 -29.60 9.07 12.13
CA CYS A 785 -30.06 9.92 13.23
C CYS A 785 -28.96 10.97 13.52
N GLY A 786 -29.31 12.23 13.76
CA GLY A 786 -28.32 13.30 13.89
C GLY A 786 -28.01 14.06 12.58
N ARG A 787 -27.81 13.35 11.47
CA ARG A 787 -27.33 13.96 10.20
C ARG A 787 -28.40 14.07 9.12
N GLY A 788 -29.52 13.36 9.27
CA GLY A 788 -30.62 13.33 8.32
C GLY A 788 -30.29 12.54 7.04
N PHE A 789 -31.03 12.79 5.96
CA PHE A 789 -30.72 12.20 4.65
C PHE A 789 -29.52 12.91 4.05
N THR A 790 -28.50 12.15 3.69
CA THR A 790 -27.28 12.64 3.05
C THR A 790 -27.12 11.95 1.70
N ILE A 791 -26.98 12.74 0.63
CA ILE A 791 -26.50 12.28 -0.68
C ILE A 791 -25.13 12.89 -0.91
N GLN A 792 -24.17 12.08 -1.31
CA GLN A 792 -22.84 12.54 -1.67
C GLN A 792 -22.37 11.85 -2.93
N ALA A 793 -21.75 12.63 -3.82
CA ALA A 793 -21.08 12.10 -5.00
C ALA A 793 -19.72 12.77 -5.15
N TYR A 794 -18.71 11.97 -5.49
CA TYR A 794 -17.36 12.48 -5.76
C TYR A 794 -16.73 11.70 -6.92
N GLY A 795 -15.85 12.33 -7.69
CA GLY A 795 -15.20 11.67 -8.82
C GLY A 795 -14.82 12.64 -9.92
N PHE A 796 -14.58 12.13 -11.13
CA PHE A 796 -14.21 12.95 -12.28
C PHE A 796 -15.29 13.98 -12.61
N SER A 797 -14.87 15.24 -12.76
CA SER A 797 -15.79 16.37 -12.96
C SER A 797 -16.61 16.28 -14.25
N ASP A 798 -16.10 15.60 -15.28
CA ASP A 798 -16.79 15.40 -16.58
C ASP A 798 -18.15 14.71 -16.40
N LYS A 799 -18.16 13.53 -15.75
CA LYS A 799 -19.37 12.70 -15.61
C LYS A 799 -20.09 12.84 -14.27
N LEU A 800 -19.54 13.57 -13.30
CA LEU A 800 -20.12 13.69 -11.96
C LEU A 800 -21.56 14.22 -11.98
N LYS A 801 -21.87 15.22 -12.83
CA LYS A 801 -23.24 15.71 -12.99
C LYS A 801 -24.19 14.61 -13.45
N GLN A 802 -23.78 13.80 -14.44
CA GLN A 802 -24.59 12.70 -14.95
C GLN A 802 -24.83 11.63 -13.89
N VAL A 803 -23.82 11.28 -13.09
CA VAL A 803 -23.94 10.37 -11.95
C VAL A 803 -24.94 10.92 -10.93
N PHE A 804 -24.80 12.20 -10.55
CA PHE A 804 -25.66 12.84 -9.56
C PHE A 804 -27.13 12.94 -10.03
N SER A 805 -27.37 13.43 -11.25
CA SER A 805 -28.72 13.54 -11.81
C SER A 805 -29.40 12.18 -11.94
N SER A 806 -28.67 11.16 -12.42
CA SER A 806 -29.21 9.79 -12.53
C SER A 806 -29.56 9.21 -11.15
N ALA A 807 -28.82 9.59 -10.09
CA ALA A 807 -29.16 9.22 -8.73
C ALA A 807 -30.43 9.93 -8.23
N MET A 808 -30.56 11.23 -8.55
CA MET A 808 -31.71 12.03 -8.17
C MET A 808 -33.02 11.54 -8.80
N ASP A 809 -32.99 10.97 -10.00
CA ASP A 809 -34.17 10.35 -10.62
C ASP A 809 -34.73 9.20 -9.76
N SER A 810 -33.85 8.39 -9.16
CA SER A 810 -34.26 7.29 -8.27
C SER A 810 -34.72 7.80 -6.89
N VAL A 811 -34.11 8.88 -6.39
CA VAL A 811 -34.57 9.55 -5.15
C VAL A 811 -35.95 10.17 -5.36
N ALA A 812 -36.21 10.73 -6.55
CA ALA A 812 -37.47 11.36 -6.89
C ALA A 812 -38.62 10.35 -6.98
N GLN A 813 -38.34 9.13 -7.45
CA GLN A 813 -39.32 8.08 -7.67
C GLN A 813 -38.78 6.71 -7.24
N PRO A 814 -38.65 6.46 -5.92
CA PRO A 814 -38.14 5.18 -5.43
C PRO A 814 -39.10 4.05 -5.77
N SER A 815 -38.57 2.93 -6.26
CA SER A 815 -39.35 1.75 -6.67
C SER A 815 -39.72 0.89 -5.45
N VAL A 816 -40.71 1.35 -4.68
CA VAL A 816 -41.26 0.59 -3.55
C VAL A 816 -42.67 0.14 -3.85
N ASP A 817 -42.81 -1.12 -4.28
CA ASP A 817 -44.10 -1.81 -4.33
C ASP A 817 -44.39 -2.53 -3.00
N PRO A 818 -45.61 -3.05 -2.77
CA PRO A 818 -45.96 -3.73 -1.53
C PRO A 818 -45.08 -4.95 -1.21
N THR A 819 -44.57 -5.66 -2.24
CA THR A 819 -43.72 -6.84 -2.07
C THR A 819 -42.33 -6.42 -1.63
N ALA A 820 -41.75 -5.42 -2.30
CA ALA A 820 -40.48 -4.82 -1.95
C ALA A 820 -40.51 -4.24 -0.52
N PHE A 821 -41.59 -3.55 -0.16
CA PHE A 821 -41.79 -3.05 1.19
C PHE A 821 -41.79 -4.18 2.24
N ALA A 822 -42.59 -5.23 2.01
CA ALA A 822 -42.68 -6.35 2.93
C ALA A 822 -41.31 -7.02 3.13
N ASN A 823 -40.59 -7.28 2.04
CA ASN A 823 -39.26 -7.89 2.12
C ASN A 823 -38.26 -7.03 2.89
N ILE A 824 -38.20 -5.71 2.63
CA ILE A 824 -37.29 -4.81 3.34
C ILE A 824 -37.67 -4.72 4.82
N ARG A 825 -38.97 -4.60 5.13
CA ARG A 825 -39.48 -4.56 6.50
C ARG A 825 -39.14 -5.85 7.24
N ASP A 826 -39.41 -7.01 6.65
CA ASP A 826 -39.24 -8.31 7.30
C ASP A 826 -37.75 -8.60 7.54
N ASN A 827 -36.87 -8.26 6.59
CA ASN A 827 -35.42 -8.33 6.79
C ASN A 827 -34.95 -7.41 7.91
N LEU A 828 -35.43 -6.15 7.93
CA LEU A 828 -35.10 -5.20 8.99
C LEU A 828 -35.60 -5.67 10.36
N CYS A 829 -36.83 -6.18 10.45
CA CYS A 829 -37.39 -6.70 11.70
C CYS A 829 -36.63 -7.94 12.18
N SER A 830 -36.26 -8.86 11.29
CA SER A 830 -35.45 -10.03 11.66
C SER A 830 -34.07 -9.62 12.19
N SER A 831 -33.45 -8.62 11.57
CA SER A 831 -32.19 -8.03 12.06
C SER A 831 -32.35 -7.39 13.43
N LEU A 832 -33.43 -6.64 13.64
CA LEU A 832 -33.71 -5.98 14.92
C LEU A 832 -34.10 -6.97 16.03
N GLU A 833 -34.81 -8.05 15.68
CA GLU A 833 -35.17 -9.15 16.59
C GLU A 833 -33.89 -9.82 17.10
N TYR A 834 -33.00 -10.18 16.17
CA TYR A 834 -31.69 -10.73 16.51
C TYR A 834 -30.89 -9.76 17.39
N GLU A 835 -30.79 -8.48 17.01
CA GLU A 835 -30.13 -7.45 17.85
C GLU A 835 -30.79 -7.24 19.22
N SER A 836 -32.06 -7.61 19.39
CA SER A 836 -32.80 -7.48 20.65
C SER A 836 -32.72 -8.73 21.54
N ASP A 837 -32.66 -9.91 20.94
CA ASP A 837 -32.62 -11.22 21.62
C ASP A 837 -31.20 -11.67 21.94
N SER A 838 -30.25 -11.36 21.07
CA SER A 838 -28.84 -11.44 21.41
C SER A 838 -28.47 -10.15 22.15
N ASP A 839 -28.05 -10.24 23.41
CA ASP A 839 -27.39 -9.14 24.14
C ASP A 839 -26.01 -8.76 23.51
N ILE A 840 -25.88 -8.87 22.19
CA ILE A 840 -24.66 -8.88 21.37
C ILE A 840 -25.06 -8.19 20.03
N GLU A 841 -24.36 -7.25 19.40
CA GLU A 841 -23.02 -7.36 18.84
C GLU A 841 -22.56 -5.99 18.31
N SER A 842 -22.39 -5.01 19.18
CA SER A 842 -21.52 -3.88 18.85
C SER A 842 -20.93 -3.34 20.15
N PHE A 843 -19.96 -4.07 20.69
CA PHE A 843 -18.93 -3.47 21.55
C PHE A 843 -17.53 -3.79 21.01
N ASP A 844 -17.44 -4.49 19.88
CA ASP A 844 -16.19 -5.07 19.41
C ASP A 844 -15.33 -4.13 18.56
N ASN A 845 -15.93 -3.05 18.05
CA ASN A 845 -15.26 -2.05 17.22
C ASN A 845 -15.54 -0.61 17.71
N LEU A 846 -14.71 0.37 17.37
CA LEU A 846 -14.90 1.78 17.75
C LEU A 846 -16.25 2.37 17.28
N ASP A 847 -16.80 1.84 16.19
CA ASP A 847 -18.10 2.24 15.62
C ASP A 847 -19.27 1.93 16.58
N SER A 848 -19.17 0.82 17.31
CA SER A 848 -20.07 0.43 18.39
C SER A 848 -20.27 1.52 19.45
N ALA A 849 -19.15 2.07 19.93
CA ALA A 849 -19.15 3.08 20.97
C ALA A 849 -19.79 4.37 20.44
N SER A 850 -19.48 4.76 19.20
CA SER A 850 -20.09 5.92 18.55
C SER A 850 -21.61 5.76 18.38
N ASN A 851 -22.08 4.55 18.06
CA ASN A 851 -23.51 4.24 17.95
C ASN A 851 -24.22 4.35 19.31
N ILE A 852 -23.61 3.81 20.37
CA ILE A 852 -24.15 3.94 21.74
C ILE A 852 -24.17 5.40 22.18
N LEU A 853 -23.09 6.14 21.98
CA LEU A 853 -23.05 7.57 22.29
C LEU A 853 -24.13 8.33 21.52
N THR A 854 -24.37 7.98 20.26
CA THR A 854 -25.46 8.58 19.48
C THR A 854 -26.84 8.23 20.06
N ARG A 855 -27.06 6.98 20.46
CA ARG A 855 -28.31 6.54 21.14
C ARG A 855 -28.53 7.29 22.46
N LEU A 856 -27.46 7.50 23.24
CA LEU A 856 -27.52 8.16 24.54
C LEU A 856 -27.68 9.68 24.43
N PHE A 857 -27.05 10.31 23.45
CA PHE A 857 -26.95 11.77 23.38
C PHE A 857 -27.78 12.43 22.28
N CYS A 858 -28.15 11.73 21.20
CA CYS A 858 -28.96 12.31 20.12
C CYS A 858 -30.45 12.05 20.37
N MET A 859 -31.22 13.12 20.55
CA MET A 859 -32.68 13.03 20.64
C MET A 859 -33.27 12.47 19.34
N GLY A 860 -34.21 11.52 19.45
CA GLY A 860 -34.79 10.83 18.30
C GLY A 860 -33.92 9.68 17.76
N SER A 861 -33.00 9.16 18.57
CA SER A 861 -32.41 7.83 18.38
C SER A 861 -33.24 6.81 19.16
N TRP A 862 -33.37 5.60 18.62
CA TRP A 862 -34.26 4.54 19.15
C TRP A 862 -33.48 3.23 19.31
N GLY A 863 -33.81 2.45 20.33
CA GLY A 863 -33.18 1.16 20.60
C GLY A 863 -33.69 0.02 19.69
N PRO A 864 -32.94 -1.09 19.54
CA PRO A 864 -33.36 -2.22 18.71
C PRO A 864 -34.73 -2.79 19.09
N SER A 865 -35.00 -2.99 20.39
CA SER A 865 -36.30 -3.48 20.86
C SER A 865 -37.46 -2.54 20.54
N GLU A 866 -37.27 -1.22 20.72
CA GLU A 866 -38.30 -0.22 20.39
C GLU A 866 -38.60 -0.19 18.89
N LEU A 867 -37.56 -0.36 18.07
CA LEU A 867 -37.67 -0.44 16.62
C LEU A 867 -38.30 -1.76 16.17
N TYR A 868 -37.98 -2.89 16.81
CA TYR A 868 -38.59 -4.18 16.52
C TYR A 868 -40.10 -4.15 16.77
N ASP A 869 -40.52 -3.67 17.95
CA ASP A 869 -41.94 -3.54 18.31
C ASP A 869 -42.68 -2.62 17.32
N ALA A 870 -42.09 -1.49 16.95
CA ALA A 870 -42.66 -0.58 15.97
C ALA A 870 -42.70 -1.19 14.54
N GLY A 871 -41.73 -2.04 14.20
CA GLY A 871 -41.63 -2.77 12.93
C GLY A 871 -42.82 -3.67 12.65
N GLN A 872 -43.45 -4.19 13.70
CA GLN A 872 -44.68 -4.99 13.59
C GLN A 872 -45.90 -4.17 13.15
N HIS A 873 -45.83 -2.84 13.20
CA HIS A 873 -46.94 -1.93 12.95
C HIS A 873 -46.78 -1.04 11.71
N VAL A 874 -45.58 -1.00 11.10
CA VAL A 874 -45.37 -0.24 9.87
C VAL A 874 -46.06 -0.89 8.66
N THR A 875 -46.66 -0.08 7.81
CA THR A 875 -47.45 -0.53 6.65
C THR A 875 -47.02 0.18 5.38
N TYR A 876 -47.31 -0.43 4.23
CA TYR A 876 -47.01 0.17 2.93
C TYR A 876 -47.76 1.50 2.73
N GLU A 877 -49.04 1.53 3.10
CA GLU A 877 -49.86 2.75 3.06
C GLU A 877 -49.28 3.84 3.97
N GLY A 878 -48.76 3.44 5.15
CA GLY A 878 -48.05 4.33 6.06
C GLY A 878 -46.78 4.93 5.44
N LEU A 879 -46.00 4.13 4.70
CA LEU A 879 -44.82 4.61 3.98
C LEU A 879 -45.20 5.64 2.90
N THR A 880 -46.25 5.40 2.12
CA THR A 880 -46.70 6.36 1.10
C THR A 880 -47.10 7.71 1.73
N LEU A 881 -47.87 7.67 2.82
CA LEU A 881 -48.23 8.88 3.57
C LEU A 881 -47.01 9.56 4.19
N TYR A 882 -46.04 8.77 4.65
CA TYR A 882 -44.79 9.27 5.20
C TYR A 882 -43.94 10.01 4.17
N MET A 883 -43.77 9.46 2.96
CA MET A 883 -43.05 10.10 1.87
C MET A 883 -43.65 11.45 1.49
N ASP A 884 -44.99 11.52 1.39
CA ASP A 884 -45.74 12.75 1.15
C ASP A 884 -45.57 13.79 2.25
N ALA A 885 -45.32 13.36 3.49
CA ALA A 885 -45.10 14.25 4.63
C ALA A 885 -43.64 14.74 4.70
N LEU A 886 -42.68 13.86 4.41
CA LEU A 886 -41.25 14.13 4.46
C LEU A 886 -40.85 15.29 3.54
N THR A 887 -41.42 15.33 2.34
CA THR A 887 -41.15 16.35 1.32
C THR A 887 -41.73 17.72 1.65
N LYS A 888 -42.53 17.89 2.72
CA LYS A 888 -43.23 19.16 3.00
C LYS A 888 -42.49 20.10 3.96
N GLN A 889 -41.59 19.59 4.81
CA GLN A 889 -40.89 20.40 5.82
C GLN A 889 -39.45 19.91 6.03
N SER A 890 -38.52 20.46 5.24
CA SER A 890 -37.11 20.13 5.39
C SER A 890 -36.20 21.36 5.32
N GLN A 891 -35.15 21.34 6.14
CA GLN A 891 -33.98 22.19 5.97
C GLN A 891 -32.98 21.44 5.09
N MET A 892 -32.34 22.14 4.17
CA MET A 892 -31.35 21.57 3.26
C MET A 892 -30.08 22.39 3.23
N ARG A 893 -28.95 21.69 3.20
CA ARG A 893 -27.65 22.31 2.97
C ARG A 893 -26.90 21.51 1.93
N GLY A 894 -26.33 22.22 0.97
CA GLY A 894 -25.51 21.69 -0.08
C GLY A 894 -24.10 22.25 -0.02
N LEU A 895 -23.09 21.43 -0.31
CA LEU A 895 -21.72 21.87 -0.56
C LEU A 895 -21.25 21.26 -1.88
N ALA A 896 -20.73 22.09 -2.78
CA ALA A 896 -20.00 21.68 -3.97
C ALA A 896 -18.55 22.17 -3.88
N TYR A 897 -17.60 21.27 -4.14
CA TYR A 897 -16.17 21.54 -4.08
C TYR A 897 -15.44 20.91 -5.27
N GLY A 898 -14.35 21.52 -5.74
CA GLY A 898 -13.49 20.91 -6.77
C GLY A 898 -13.48 21.63 -8.12
N ASN A 899 -13.22 20.85 -9.19
CA ASN A 899 -13.15 21.30 -10.58
C ASN A 899 -14.55 21.51 -11.18
N LEU A 900 -15.31 22.44 -10.59
CA LEU A 900 -16.64 22.83 -11.05
C LEU A 900 -16.70 24.34 -11.31
N ARG A 901 -17.69 24.78 -12.09
CA ARG A 901 -18.10 26.18 -12.14
C ARG A 901 -19.26 26.43 -11.17
N PRO A 902 -19.46 27.67 -10.67
CA PRO A 902 -20.60 27.99 -9.83
C PRO A 902 -21.95 27.60 -10.44
N GLU A 903 -22.10 27.75 -11.76
CA GLU A 903 -23.32 27.39 -12.48
C GLU A 903 -23.55 25.87 -12.46
N GLY A 904 -22.50 25.07 -12.69
CA GLY A 904 -22.59 23.61 -12.61
C GLY A 904 -22.90 23.11 -11.20
N ALA A 905 -22.37 23.78 -10.17
CA ALA A 905 -22.71 23.50 -8.78
C ALA A 905 -24.19 23.83 -8.47
N LEU A 906 -24.68 24.98 -8.96
CA LEU A 906 -26.09 25.37 -8.81
C LEU A 906 -27.03 24.41 -9.55
N ASP A 907 -26.67 23.95 -10.73
CA ASP A 907 -27.47 22.99 -11.50
C ASP A 907 -27.67 21.68 -10.71
N MET A 908 -26.57 21.01 -10.34
CA MET A 908 -26.63 19.74 -9.60
C MET A 908 -27.35 19.89 -8.27
N MET A 909 -26.98 20.90 -7.49
CA MET A 909 -27.57 21.09 -6.17
C MET A 909 -28.99 21.65 -6.23
N GLY A 910 -29.35 22.31 -7.32
CA GLY A 910 -30.71 22.75 -7.61
C GLY A 910 -31.68 21.58 -7.81
N GLU A 911 -31.25 20.53 -8.52
CA GLU A 911 -32.01 19.28 -8.66
C GLU A 911 -32.31 18.68 -7.27
N TYR A 912 -31.30 18.57 -6.40
CA TYR A 912 -31.48 18.11 -5.02
C TYR A 912 -32.43 19.00 -4.20
N LEU A 913 -32.29 20.32 -4.27
CA LEU A 913 -33.15 21.25 -3.54
C LEU A 913 -34.60 21.24 -4.02
N SER A 914 -34.86 20.82 -5.25
CA SER A 914 -36.22 20.77 -5.82
C SER A 914 -37.06 19.65 -5.21
N PHE A 915 -36.41 18.60 -4.68
CA PHE A 915 -37.10 17.41 -4.16
C PHE A 915 -37.82 17.64 -2.83
N PHE A 916 -37.24 18.42 -1.91
CA PHE A 916 -37.87 18.72 -0.63
C PHE A 916 -38.38 20.17 -0.58
N SER A 917 -39.56 20.39 -0.01
CA SER A 917 -40.09 21.73 0.29
C SER A 917 -39.34 22.35 1.48
N SER A 918 -39.03 23.65 1.36
CA SER A 918 -38.32 24.39 2.41
C SER A 918 -39.19 24.65 3.64
N SER A 919 -38.57 24.51 4.82
CA SER A 919 -39.11 25.04 6.08
C SER A 919 -38.19 26.09 6.70
N SER A 920 -38.76 27.13 7.32
CA SER A 920 -38.02 28.19 8.01
C SER A 920 -37.60 27.84 9.45
N GLY A 921 -38.08 26.73 10.01
CA GLY A 921 -37.73 26.27 11.37
C GLY A 921 -36.40 25.51 11.42
N ASN A 922 -35.74 25.50 12.58
CA ASN A 922 -34.58 24.63 12.81
C ASN A 922 -35.07 23.18 12.93
N THR A 923 -34.65 22.34 12.00
CA THR A 923 -35.03 20.92 11.96
C THR A 923 -33.85 20.01 12.33
N GLN A 924 -32.73 20.58 12.77
CA GLN A 924 -31.58 19.82 13.22
C GLN A 924 -31.87 19.10 14.54
N PRO A 925 -31.32 17.89 14.73
CA PRO A 925 -31.50 17.12 15.95
C PRO A 925 -30.80 17.76 17.14
N THR A 926 -31.39 17.52 18.32
CA THR A 926 -30.91 18.07 19.59
C THR A 926 -30.00 17.07 20.28
N TRP A 927 -28.85 17.53 20.75
CA TRP A 927 -27.90 16.72 21.50
C TRP A 927 -27.97 17.02 23.00
N ILE A 928 -27.91 15.97 23.83
CA ILE A 928 -27.95 16.08 25.29
C ILE A 928 -26.60 16.58 25.80
N SER A 929 -26.64 17.59 26.67
CA SER A 929 -25.49 18.07 27.44
C SER A 929 -25.55 17.50 28.85
N LEU A 930 -24.50 16.80 29.25
CA LEU A 930 -24.33 16.28 30.60
C LEU A 930 -24.18 17.43 31.60
N PRO A 931 -24.76 17.32 32.81
CA PRO A 931 -24.52 18.28 33.87
C PRO A 931 -23.04 18.35 34.25
N HIS A 932 -22.55 19.53 34.61
CA HIS A 932 -21.17 19.71 35.04
C HIS A 932 -20.85 18.82 36.26
N GLY A 933 -19.76 18.06 36.17
CA GLY A 933 -19.31 17.13 37.22
C GLY A 933 -20.11 15.82 37.30
N ALA A 934 -21.03 15.56 36.38
CA ALA A 934 -21.73 14.30 36.33
C ALA A 934 -20.81 13.16 35.85
N ASN A 935 -20.97 11.99 36.45
CA ASN A 935 -20.28 10.76 36.07
C ASN A 935 -21.33 9.64 35.99
N TYR A 936 -21.48 9.06 34.81
CA TYR A 936 -22.43 8.00 34.54
C TYR A 936 -21.66 6.76 34.07
N VAL A 937 -22.09 5.60 34.55
CA VAL A 937 -21.56 4.31 34.13
C VAL A 937 -22.71 3.50 33.56
N LEU A 938 -22.55 3.05 32.32
CA LEU A 938 -23.41 2.05 31.71
C LEU A 938 -22.63 0.74 31.69
N GLU A 939 -23.12 -0.24 32.43
CA GLU A 939 -22.55 -1.58 32.45
C GLU A 939 -23.41 -2.51 31.58
N VAL A 940 -22.77 -3.22 30.65
CA VAL A 940 -23.40 -4.24 29.82
C VAL A 940 -22.65 -5.55 30.08
N VAL A 941 -23.33 -6.51 30.68
CA VAL A 941 -22.77 -7.82 31.03
C VAL A 941 -23.12 -8.83 29.94
N LYS A 942 -22.13 -9.54 29.40
CA LYS A 942 -22.32 -10.58 28.39
C LYS A 942 -21.90 -11.95 28.93
N GLU A 943 -22.80 -12.92 28.93
CA GLU A 943 -22.57 -14.26 29.49
C GLU A 943 -21.52 -15.10 28.71
N HIS A 944 -21.15 -14.69 27.48
CA HIS A 944 -20.24 -15.44 26.60
C HIS A 944 -19.02 -14.63 26.11
N SER A 945 -18.79 -13.41 26.59
CA SER A 945 -17.61 -12.65 26.21
C SER A 945 -16.36 -13.17 26.93
N THR A 946 -15.28 -13.39 26.18
CA THR A 946 -13.95 -13.77 26.72
C THR A 946 -13.09 -12.56 27.07
N SER A 947 -13.56 -11.34 26.81
CA SER A 947 -12.83 -10.09 27.07
C SER A 947 -13.70 -9.03 27.75
N THR A 948 -13.06 -8.15 28.54
CA THR A 948 -13.68 -6.97 29.15
C THR A 948 -13.22 -5.73 28.40
N LYS A 949 -14.16 -4.87 27.98
CA LYS A 949 -13.88 -3.63 27.26
C LYS A 949 -14.41 -2.43 28.03
N ILE A 950 -13.65 -1.33 28.00
CA ILE A 950 -14.02 -0.08 28.68
C ILE A 950 -13.94 1.06 27.67
N HIS A 951 -15.05 1.78 27.49
CA HIS A 951 -15.06 3.04 26.74
C HIS A 951 -15.24 4.22 27.71
N TYR A 952 -14.30 5.16 27.70
CA TYR A 952 -14.34 6.34 28.55
C TYR A 952 -14.59 7.60 27.73
N HIS A 953 -15.76 8.21 27.89
CA HIS A 953 -16.19 9.39 27.14
C HIS A 953 -16.19 10.66 28.01
N LEU A 954 -15.58 11.74 27.50
CA LEU A 954 -15.56 13.06 28.15
C LEU A 954 -16.23 14.11 27.26
N GLN A 955 -17.35 14.67 27.74
CA GLN A 955 -18.00 15.81 27.08
C GLN A 955 -17.42 17.13 27.61
N LEU A 956 -16.78 17.89 26.73
CA LEU A 956 -16.01 19.09 27.10
C LEU A 956 -16.74 20.40 26.86
N GLY A 957 -17.70 20.43 25.94
CA GLY A 957 -18.47 21.63 25.62
C GLY A 957 -19.08 21.60 24.22
N PRO A 958 -19.67 22.71 23.76
CA PRO A 958 -20.23 22.85 22.42
C PRO A 958 -19.15 22.75 21.34
N ALA A 959 -19.50 22.15 20.20
CA ALA A 959 -18.57 22.03 19.07
C ALA A 959 -18.19 23.38 18.44
N GLU A 960 -19.00 24.43 18.65
CA GLU A 960 -18.69 25.78 18.17
C GLU A 960 -17.60 26.50 19.00
N ASP A 961 -17.26 26.00 20.20
CA ASP A 961 -16.17 26.57 20.99
C ASP A 961 -14.80 26.13 20.46
N THR A 962 -14.30 26.92 19.51
CA THR A 962 -12.98 26.71 18.90
C THR A 962 -11.83 26.70 19.91
N HIS A 963 -11.94 27.42 21.03
CA HIS A 963 -10.87 27.49 22.02
C HIS A 963 -10.75 26.16 22.78
N THR A 964 -11.86 25.68 23.32
CA THR A 964 -11.92 24.38 24.02
C THR A 964 -11.55 23.23 23.08
N HIS A 965 -12.05 23.24 21.83
CA HIS A 965 -11.71 22.23 20.83
C HIS A 965 -10.20 22.20 20.53
N THR A 966 -9.57 23.37 20.41
CA THR A 966 -8.12 23.46 20.13
C THR A 966 -7.29 22.98 21.31
N ILE A 967 -7.66 23.35 22.54
CA ILE A 967 -6.99 22.85 23.76
C ILE A 967 -7.09 21.33 23.82
N TRP A 968 -8.27 20.76 23.58
CA TRP A 968 -8.45 19.32 23.65
C TRP A 968 -7.64 18.56 22.60
N LYS A 969 -7.56 19.07 21.37
CA LYS A 969 -6.69 18.50 20.33
C LYS A 969 -5.23 18.47 20.77
N LEU A 970 -4.74 19.57 21.37
CA LEU A 970 -3.36 19.65 21.88
C LEU A 970 -3.13 18.68 23.05
N VAL A 971 -4.06 18.60 24.00
CA VAL A 971 -3.96 17.67 25.13
C VAL A 971 -3.90 16.24 24.61
N THR A 972 -4.80 15.88 23.68
CA THR A 972 -4.85 14.54 23.07
C THR A 972 -3.54 14.20 22.36
N SER A 973 -2.95 15.14 21.61
CA SER A 973 -1.67 14.90 20.93
C SER A 973 -0.49 14.72 21.89
N VAL A 974 -0.53 15.35 23.07
CA VAL A 974 0.53 15.23 24.09
C VAL A 974 0.43 13.91 24.86
N ILE A 975 -0.79 13.48 25.19
CA ILE A 975 -0.98 12.31 26.07
C ILE A 975 -1.12 11.00 25.32
N SER A 976 -1.41 10.99 24.02
CA SER A 976 -1.67 9.77 23.23
C SER A 976 -0.55 8.73 23.37
N ALA A 977 0.70 9.13 23.12
CA ALA A 977 1.87 8.25 23.24
C ALA A 977 2.07 7.75 24.68
N THR A 978 1.81 8.60 25.68
CA THR A 978 1.92 8.21 27.10
C THR A 978 0.83 7.23 27.52
N ILE A 979 -0.39 7.38 26.99
CA ILE A 979 -1.50 6.45 27.24
C ILE A 979 -1.16 5.09 26.62
N TYR A 980 -0.69 5.06 25.38
CA TYR A 980 -0.28 3.83 24.70
C TYR A 980 0.86 3.13 25.46
N GLU A 981 1.95 3.84 25.78
CA GLU A 981 3.08 3.28 26.52
C GLU A 981 2.65 2.69 27.88
N LYS A 982 1.78 3.39 28.62
CA LYS A 982 1.35 2.92 29.93
C LYS A 982 0.39 1.74 29.84
N LEU A 983 -0.67 1.84 29.04
CA LEU A 983 -1.74 0.84 29.02
C LEU A 983 -1.33 -0.40 28.22
N VAL A 984 -0.64 -0.22 27.09
CA VAL A 984 -0.24 -1.31 26.19
C VAL A 984 1.15 -1.83 26.56
N THR A 985 2.20 -1.01 26.49
CA THR A 985 3.59 -1.49 26.63
C THR A 985 3.97 -1.90 28.05
N ARG A 986 3.56 -1.12 29.07
CA ARG A 986 4.01 -1.35 30.46
C ARG A 986 3.07 -2.23 31.27
N HIS A 987 1.76 -2.04 31.10
CA HIS A 987 0.75 -2.75 31.87
C HIS A 987 0.11 -3.92 31.13
N GLU A 988 0.39 -4.08 29.83
CA GLU A 988 -0.05 -5.22 29.02
C GLU A 988 -1.58 -5.45 29.15
N LEU A 989 -2.37 -4.37 29.27
CA LEU A 989 -3.83 -4.45 29.47
C LEU A 989 -4.59 -4.93 28.21
N GLY A 990 -3.93 -4.85 27.07
CA GLY A 990 -4.45 -5.15 25.73
C GLY A 990 -3.63 -4.41 24.67
N TYR A 991 -3.74 -4.83 23.41
CA TYR A 991 -3.10 -4.13 22.28
C TYR A 991 -3.81 -2.81 21.89
N TYR A 992 -5.11 -2.70 22.21
CA TYR A 992 -5.97 -1.55 21.88
C TYR A 992 -6.24 -0.64 23.08
#